data_AF-A0A7X3XE50-F1
#
_entry.id   AF-A0A7X3XE50-F1
#
_cell.length_a   1.000
_cell.length_b   1.000
_cell.length_c   1.000
_cell.angle_alpha   90.00
_cell.angle_beta   90.00
_cell.angle_gamma   90.00
#
_symmetry.space_group_name_H-M   'P 1'
#
loop_
_entity.id
_entity.type
_entity.pdbx_description
1 polymer ?
#
loop_
_entity_poly.entity_id
_entity_poly.type
_entity_poly.pdbx_seq_one_letter_code
_entity_poly.pdbx_strand_id
1 'polypeptide(L)'
;MKKSFDQTELEKLSPQIDRAVVKDFLDRMDPDYFLEFSTRTVAEHVTLANTLTLEEPCMLRVQPANDANRYRLTIVAYDYFAEFATICGLLSAYGFDIREALVFTYHDDPVSASKTLRHMRAPKWPIRRPRQQPGLFKRKVVDVFQVQLLPGTTFNAATEQELSQDLSHMICLLESRKLQEVRNYVNRKLAETLGQRKTAASALVHPVEIFFNNARSTRDTVVDIRGTDSPAFLYAFTNALAMRGLYFSKAVIDGDGIKVRNRFFVRDRHGKKIVSTQEQQELTVAAALIKEFTHSLTWAPDPGKALNHFSHFLDQLLEHRLNKKQIGWLTRKDSLANLARLFGTSDFLWEDFLRRQHVNLLPIVETFHQPQARLSKTALAKTLKAALGKNRNPGNRKTILNRFKDQELFRIDMHHILNETSLPSFSESLTTLAEVILAQALVEAQAVVNRTLPPPATLNKSPLPFSICGLGKLGGRELGYASDIELIFVYGTNTSDRPSPGLGEYYERLVQEFLHWIEAKQEGIFQLDIRLRPHGEKGLLANSFDDVKRYYRTGGAAAPFERQALIKLRHVAGHAALGRRIEQYRDEFVYSRTSWPLDTALHLRRRQIRELIPKGAIHVKYSPGGLIDVEYAAQYLQMQHGCRDASLHTPNTLDALEALQATKILSRHDATILMEDYLFLRKVIDGLRIVRGNAKDLVLPESGSDDMIYLARRLGYLTDVWKEGAQTFENELQQRMNRTHALFVKLFRQTPSGKRKRRLSD
;
A
#
# COMPACT_ATOMS: atom_id res chain seq x y z
N MET A 1 -56.18 13.33 -11.39
CA MET A 1 -56.24 12.63 -12.69
C MET A 1 -54.85 12.09 -13.01
N LYS A 2 -54.63 10.76 -12.95
CA LYS A 2 -53.39 10.16 -13.46
C LYS A 2 -53.40 10.30 -14.98
N LYS A 3 -52.36 10.89 -15.58
CA LYS A 3 -52.17 10.85 -17.04
C LYS A 3 -52.12 9.37 -17.45
N SER A 4 -53.08 8.91 -18.23
CA SER A 4 -53.02 7.58 -18.84
C SER A 4 -51.94 7.61 -19.91
N PHE A 5 -50.92 6.75 -19.80
CA PHE A 5 -49.90 6.59 -20.82
C PHE A 5 -50.53 6.04 -22.11
N ASP A 6 -50.26 6.65 -23.27
CA ASP A 6 -50.83 6.24 -24.55
C ASP A 6 -49.90 5.27 -25.30
N GLN A 7 -50.17 3.97 -25.12
CA GLN A 7 -49.44 2.90 -25.80
C GLN A 7 -49.59 2.95 -27.33
N THR A 8 -50.72 3.45 -27.84
CA THR A 8 -50.98 3.52 -29.28
C THR A 8 -50.14 4.61 -29.93
N GLU A 9 -49.94 5.74 -29.23
CA GLU A 9 -49.04 6.80 -29.65
C GLU A 9 -47.56 6.34 -29.60
N LEU A 10 -47.16 5.55 -28.60
CA LEU A 10 -45.81 4.96 -28.54
C LEU A 10 -45.51 4.08 -29.75
N GLU A 11 -46.43 3.18 -30.14
CA GLU A 11 -46.26 2.32 -31.31
C GLU A 11 -46.14 3.11 -32.62
N LYS A 12 -46.82 4.27 -32.72
CA LYS A 12 -46.69 5.18 -33.88
C LYS A 12 -45.34 5.90 -33.91
N LEU A 13 -44.78 6.23 -32.75
CA LEU A 13 -43.49 6.92 -32.62
C LEU A 13 -42.29 5.96 -32.76
N SER A 14 -42.50 4.66 -32.64
CA SER A 14 -41.47 3.61 -32.77
C SER A 14 -41.77 2.56 -33.86
N PRO A 15 -42.09 2.96 -35.11
CA PRO A 15 -42.58 2.03 -36.14
C PRO A 15 -41.52 1.02 -36.62
N GLN A 16 -40.23 1.30 -36.39
CA GLN A 16 -39.10 0.45 -36.76
C GLN A 16 -38.79 -0.64 -35.73
N ILE A 17 -39.41 -0.62 -34.54
CA ILE A 17 -39.08 -1.51 -33.42
C ILE A 17 -40.12 -2.64 -33.36
N ASP A 18 -39.65 -3.87 -33.15
CA ASP A 18 -40.53 -5.03 -33.00
C ASP A 18 -41.51 -4.82 -31.83
N ARG A 19 -42.81 -5.03 -32.09
CA ARG A 19 -43.87 -4.89 -31.07
C ARG A 19 -43.62 -5.77 -29.84
N ALA A 20 -42.95 -6.90 -29.99
CA ALA A 20 -42.58 -7.75 -28.87
C ALA A 20 -41.59 -7.05 -27.91
N VAL A 21 -40.66 -6.25 -28.43
CA VAL A 21 -39.69 -5.48 -27.64
C VAL A 21 -40.38 -4.31 -26.93
N VAL A 22 -41.27 -3.60 -27.63
CA VAL A 22 -42.07 -2.53 -27.02
C VAL A 22 -42.91 -3.08 -25.88
N LYS A 23 -43.57 -4.23 -26.09
CA LYS A 23 -44.38 -4.89 -25.06
C LYS A 23 -43.55 -5.35 -23.87
N ASP A 24 -42.41 -6.01 -24.09
CA ASP A 24 -41.51 -6.43 -23.00
C ASP A 24 -41.04 -5.24 -22.16
N PHE A 25 -40.73 -4.11 -22.79
CA PHE A 25 -40.38 -2.88 -22.10
C PHE A 25 -41.53 -2.36 -21.23
N LEU A 26 -42.75 -2.30 -21.77
CA LEU A 26 -43.93 -1.81 -21.03
C LEU A 26 -44.31 -2.72 -19.85
N ASP A 27 -44.24 -4.03 -20.05
CA ASP A 27 -44.67 -5.02 -19.04
C ASP A 27 -43.68 -5.11 -17.87
N ARG A 28 -42.39 -4.84 -18.10
CA ARG A 28 -41.33 -5.03 -17.10
C ARG A 28 -40.80 -3.74 -16.50
N MET A 29 -40.97 -2.58 -17.14
CA MET A 29 -40.51 -1.32 -16.57
C MET A 29 -41.33 -0.92 -15.34
N ASP A 30 -40.69 -0.21 -14.40
CA ASP A 30 -41.36 0.30 -13.20
C ASP A 30 -42.58 1.18 -13.57
N PRO A 31 -43.78 0.96 -13.00
CA PRO A 31 -44.96 1.74 -13.34
C PRO A 31 -44.80 3.26 -13.13
N ASP A 32 -43.98 3.69 -12.16
CA ASP A 32 -43.74 5.11 -11.90
C ASP A 32 -42.95 5.76 -13.05
N TYR A 33 -42.19 4.99 -13.84
CA TYR A 33 -41.46 5.49 -15.01
C TYR A 33 -42.39 6.20 -16.00
N PHE A 34 -43.57 5.63 -16.25
CA PHE A 34 -44.55 6.18 -17.20
C PHE A 34 -45.28 7.42 -16.66
N LEU A 35 -45.15 7.71 -15.37
CA LEU A 35 -45.66 8.95 -14.77
C LEU A 35 -44.66 10.09 -14.94
N GLU A 36 -43.37 9.80 -14.96
CA GLU A 36 -42.31 10.80 -15.09
C GLU A 36 -42.02 11.20 -16.55
N PHE A 37 -42.09 10.25 -17.49
CA PHE A 37 -41.68 10.50 -18.88
C PHE A 37 -42.86 10.59 -19.85
N SER A 38 -42.76 11.54 -20.80
CA SER A 38 -43.73 11.68 -21.90
C SER A 38 -43.65 10.52 -22.89
N THR A 39 -44.74 10.22 -23.62
CA THR A 39 -44.76 9.16 -24.65
C THR A 39 -43.61 9.26 -25.64
N ARG A 40 -43.26 10.50 -26.05
CA ARG A 40 -42.14 10.77 -26.95
C ARG A 40 -40.79 10.42 -26.34
N THR A 41 -40.56 10.79 -25.08
CA THR A 41 -39.33 10.44 -24.35
C THR A 41 -39.23 8.92 -24.17
N VAL A 42 -40.35 8.26 -23.88
CA VAL A 42 -40.38 6.79 -23.79
C VAL A 42 -40.04 6.14 -25.13
N ALA A 43 -40.52 6.66 -26.26
CA ALA A 43 -40.15 6.16 -27.59
C ALA A 43 -38.63 6.25 -27.85
N GLU A 44 -38.00 7.34 -27.41
CA GLU A 44 -36.54 7.50 -27.49
C GLU A 44 -35.80 6.48 -26.63
N HIS A 45 -36.23 6.26 -25.39
CA HIS A 45 -35.63 5.28 -24.49
C HIS A 45 -35.80 3.84 -24.99
N VAL A 46 -36.96 3.49 -25.54
CA VAL A 46 -37.21 2.19 -26.17
C VAL A 46 -36.30 1.98 -27.38
N THR A 47 -36.05 3.03 -28.16
CA THR A 47 -35.11 2.99 -29.29
C THR A 47 -33.69 2.67 -28.81
N LEU A 48 -33.20 3.36 -27.78
CA LEU A 48 -31.89 3.09 -27.18
C LEU A 48 -31.84 1.67 -26.57
N ALA A 49 -32.91 1.22 -25.91
CA ALA A 49 -32.99 -0.11 -25.32
C ALA A 49 -32.99 -1.23 -26.37
N ASN A 50 -33.40 -0.93 -27.61
CA ASN A 50 -33.42 -1.88 -28.73
C ASN A 50 -32.06 -2.01 -29.42
N THR A 51 -31.16 -1.03 -29.27
CA THR A 51 -29.80 -1.10 -29.84
C THR A 51 -28.82 -1.88 -28.97
N LEU A 52 -29.20 -2.21 -27.72
CA LEU A 52 -28.32 -2.95 -26.82
C LEU A 52 -27.98 -4.34 -27.33
N THR A 53 -26.69 -4.64 -27.41
CA THR A 53 -26.14 -5.96 -27.77
C THR A 53 -25.16 -6.43 -26.71
N LEU A 54 -24.62 -7.66 -26.84
CA LEU A 54 -23.56 -8.11 -25.93
C LEU A 54 -22.24 -7.35 -26.14
N GLU A 55 -22.03 -6.78 -27.32
CA GLU A 55 -20.84 -6.00 -27.68
C GLU A 55 -21.01 -4.51 -27.30
N GLU A 56 -22.25 -4.01 -27.35
CA GLU A 56 -22.64 -2.67 -26.92
C GLU A 56 -23.71 -2.77 -25.82
N PRO A 57 -23.31 -3.04 -24.57
CA PRO A 57 -24.24 -3.30 -23.48
C PRO A 57 -24.76 -2.03 -22.80
N CYS A 58 -24.33 -0.86 -23.26
CA CYS A 58 -24.66 0.45 -22.71
C CYS A 58 -24.75 1.49 -23.83
N MET A 59 -25.76 2.35 -23.79
CA MET A 59 -25.93 3.48 -24.71
C MET A 59 -25.99 4.77 -23.91
N LEU A 60 -25.21 5.77 -24.34
CA LEU A 60 -25.26 7.14 -23.82
C LEU A 60 -25.88 8.07 -24.86
N ARG A 61 -26.83 8.89 -24.44
CA ARG A 61 -27.33 10.02 -25.22
C ARG A 61 -27.16 11.32 -24.42
N VAL A 62 -26.45 12.27 -25.01
CA VAL A 62 -26.20 13.59 -24.42
C VAL A 62 -27.07 14.64 -25.11
N GLN A 63 -27.71 15.49 -24.32
CA GLN A 63 -28.48 16.64 -24.80
C GLN A 63 -28.06 17.88 -24.00
N PRO A 64 -27.62 18.97 -24.64
CA PRO A 64 -27.39 20.23 -23.93
C PRO A 64 -28.73 20.78 -23.42
N ALA A 65 -28.73 21.31 -22.20
CA ALA A 65 -29.85 22.07 -21.65
C ALA A 65 -29.76 23.54 -22.09
N ASN A 66 -30.75 24.36 -21.71
CA ASN A 66 -30.85 25.77 -22.11
C ASN A 66 -29.67 26.67 -21.63
N ASP A 67 -28.74 26.14 -20.84
CA ASP A 67 -27.61 26.84 -20.24
C ASP A 67 -26.30 26.15 -20.62
N ALA A 68 -25.25 26.92 -20.90
CA ALA A 68 -24.04 26.45 -21.61
C ALA A 68 -23.25 25.35 -20.87
N ASN A 69 -23.50 25.16 -19.57
CA ASN A 69 -22.82 24.17 -18.72
C ASN A 69 -23.75 23.10 -18.16
N ARG A 70 -24.97 22.95 -18.67
CA ARG A 70 -25.94 21.94 -18.19
C ARG A 70 -26.28 20.95 -19.29
N TYR A 71 -26.34 19.68 -18.93
CA TYR A 71 -26.62 18.58 -19.84
C TYR A 71 -27.67 17.64 -19.26
N ARG A 72 -28.49 17.08 -20.14
CA ARG A 72 -29.30 15.90 -19.87
C ARG A 72 -28.57 14.69 -20.45
N LEU A 73 -28.21 13.75 -19.58
CA LEU A 73 -27.60 12.49 -19.97
C LEU A 73 -28.65 11.39 -19.82
N THR A 74 -28.87 10.62 -20.87
CA THR A 74 -29.73 9.42 -20.83
C THR A 74 -28.85 8.20 -21.06
N ILE A 75 -28.80 7.32 -20.08
CA ILE A 75 -28.01 6.08 -20.11
C ILE A 75 -29.00 4.91 -20.09
N VAL A 76 -28.89 4.04 -21.09
CA VAL A 76 -29.69 2.82 -21.19
C VAL A 76 -28.73 1.64 -21.26
N ALA A 77 -28.83 0.71 -20.32
CA ALA A 77 -27.87 -0.38 -20.19
C ALA A 77 -28.53 -1.69 -19.76
N TYR A 78 -27.77 -2.79 -19.83
CA TYR A 78 -28.13 -3.99 -19.08
C TYR A 78 -27.91 -3.77 -17.58
N ASP A 79 -28.91 -4.16 -16.80
CA ASP A 79 -28.92 -4.03 -15.35
C ASP A 79 -28.03 -5.11 -14.71
N TYR A 80 -26.97 -4.65 -14.04
CA TYR A 80 -26.05 -5.47 -13.27
C TYR A 80 -25.85 -4.90 -11.87
N PHE A 81 -25.39 -5.75 -10.95
CA PHE A 81 -25.07 -5.31 -9.60
C PHE A 81 -24.01 -4.21 -9.60
N ALA A 82 -24.25 -3.13 -8.84
CA ALA A 82 -23.37 -1.95 -8.71
C ALA A 82 -23.23 -1.06 -9.97
N GLU A 83 -24.08 -1.24 -10.98
CA GLU A 83 -24.08 -0.42 -12.20
C GLU A 83 -24.37 1.06 -11.90
N PHE A 84 -25.45 1.37 -11.19
CA PHE A 84 -25.76 2.75 -10.79
C PHE A 84 -24.59 3.46 -10.07
N ALA A 85 -23.91 2.77 -9.15
CA ALA A 85 -22.74 3.32 -8.47
C ALA A 85 -21.63 3.64 -9.48
N THR A 86 -21.35 2.70 -10.38
CA THR A 86 -20.34 2.84 -11.43
C THR A 86 -20.61 4.04 -12.34
N ILE A 87 -21.87 4.22 -12.76
CA ILE A 87 -22.29 5.38 -13.56
C ILE A 87 -22.04 6.68 -12.80
N CYS A 88 -22.52 6.78 -11.56
CA CYS A 88 -22.34 7.98 -10.75
C CYS A 88 -20.86 8.36 -10.58
N GLY A 89 -20.00 7.36 -10.40
CA GLY A 89 -18.56 7.54 -10.28
C GLY A 89 -17.91 8.02 -11.58
N LEU A 90 -18.29 7.45 -12.73
CA LEU A 90 -17.82 7.91 -14.03
C LEU A 90 -18.28 9.34 -14.32
N LEU A 91 -19.57 9.67 -14.13
CA LEU A 91 -20.07 11.03 -14.33
C LEU A 91 -19.28 12.05 -13.48
N SER A 92 -19.09 11.73 -12.20
CA SER A 92 -18.30 12.55 -11.28
C SER A 92 -16.83 12.69 -11.76
N ALA A 93 -16.24 11.62 -12.29
CA ALA A 93 -14.89 11.65 -12.83
C ALA A 93 -14.76 12.49 -14.11
N TYR A 94 -15.80 12.56 -14.94
CA TYR A 94 -15.86 13.47 -16.10
C TYR A 94 -16.19 14.91 -15.72
N GLY A 95 -16.23 15.24 -14.42
CA GLY A 95 -16.43 16.60 -13.93
C GLY A 95 -17.91 17.03 -13.93
N PHE A 96 -18.84 16.08 -13.97
CA PHE A 96 -20.25 16.38 -13.81
C PHE A 96 -20.65 16.40 -12.34
N ASP A 97 -21.39 17.44 -11.98
CA ASP A 97 -22.16 17.53 -10.75
C ASP A 97 -23.59 17.06 -11.03
N ILE A 98 -24.07 16.06 -10.29
CA ILE A 98 -25.38 15.45 -10.53
C ILE A 98 -26.44 16.27 -9.78
N ARG A 99 -27.22 17.04 -10.52
CA ARG A 99 -28.28 17.91 -9.97
C ARG A 99 -29.58 17.17 -9.75
N GLU A 100 -29.93 16.33 -10.72
CA GLU A 100 -31.12 15.49 -10.67
C GLU A 100 -30.79 14.13 -11.28
N ALA A 101 -31.37 13.07 -10.74
CA ALA A 101 -31.25 11.74 -11.31
C ALA A 101 -32.56 10.98 -11.14
N LEU A 102 -33.00 10.34 -12.23
CA LEU A 102 -34.17 9.48 -12.31
C LEU A 102 -33.72 8.12 -12.84
N VAL A 103 -33.77 7.10 -11.98
CA VAL A 103 -33.23 5.76 -12.24
C VAL A 103 -34.36 4.76 -12.18
N PHE A 104 -34.53 3.98 -13.24
CA PHE A 104 -35.61 2.99 -13.34
C PHE A 104 -35.09 1.66 -13.89
N THR A 105 -35.40 0.58 -13.17
CA THR A 105 -34.95 -0.78 -13.49
C THR A 105 -36.12 -1.69 -13.85
N TYR A 106 -35.88 -2.66 -14.73
CA TYR A 106 -36.85 -3.71 -15.03
C TYR A 106 -37.18 -4.54 -13.78
N HIS A 107 -38.46 -4.77 -13.55
CA HIS A 107 -38.95 -5.71 -12.55
C HIS A 107 -38.81 -7.17 -12.99
N ASP A 108 -38.77 -8.07 -12.01
CA ASP A 108 -38.80 -9.51 -12.25
C ASP A 108 -40.13 -9.97 -12.84
N ASP A 109 -40.04 -10.73 -13.93
CA ASP A 109 -41.14 -11.54 -14.45
C ASP A 109 -41.32 -12.79 -13.57
N PRO A 110 -42.48 -13.01 -12.93
CA PRO A 110 -42.75 -14.19 -12.09
C PRO A 110 -42.49 -15.52 -12.82
N VAL A 111 -42.57 -15.55 -14.16
CA VAL A 111 -42.46 -16.76 -14.96
C VAL A 111 -40.99 -17.18 -15.16
N SER A 112 -40.04 -16.25 -15.15
CA SER A 112 -38.62 -16.53 -15.42
C SER A 112 -37.89 -17.15 -14.21
N ALA A 113 -38.26 -16.76 -12.98
CA ALA A 113 -37.67 -17.30 -11.75
C ALA A 113 -37.88 -18.82 -11.57
N SER A 114 -38.95 -19.39 -12.15
CA SER A 114 -39.22 -20.84 -12.04
C SER A 114 -38.43 -21.71 -13.03
N LYS A 115 -37.95 -21.12 -14.14
CA LYS A 115 -37.21 -21.87 -15.18
C LYS A 115 -35.73 -22.06 -14.82
N THR A 116 -35.14 -21.14 -14.07
CA THR A 116 -33.73 -21.21 -13.65
C THR A 116 -33.45 -22.36 -12.67
N LEU A 117 -34.48 -22.84 -11.94
CA LEU A 117 -34.36 -23.96 -11.00
C LEU A 117 -34.63 -25.34 -11.60
N ARG A 118 -35.15 -25.45 -12.84
CA ARG A 118 -35.51 -26.75 -13.45
C ARG A 118 -34.49 -27.32 -14.45
N HIS A 119 -33.42 -26.60 -14.80
CA HIS A 119 -32.40 -27.07 -15.74
C HIS A 119 -31.11 -27.63 -15.10
N MET A 120 -31.20 -28.25 -13.91
CA MET A 120 -30.12 -29.10 -13.37
C MET A 120 -30.23 -30.59 -13.75
N ARG A 121 -30.84 -30.91 -14.91
CA ARG A 121 -30.65 -32.22 -15.54
C ARG A 121 -30.28 -32.03 -17.01
N ALA A 122 -29.07 -32.48 -17.34
CA ALA A 122 -28.52 -32.42 -18.68
C ALA A 122 -29.40 -33.20 -19.67
N PRO A 123 -29.84 -32.61 -20.79
CA PRO A 123 -30.31 -33.41 -21.91
C PRO A 123 -29.10 -33.98 -22.63
N LYS A 124 -29.09 -35.30 -22.81
CA LYS A 124 -28.31 -35.95 -23.86
C LYS A 124 -28.96 -35.52 -25.20
N TRP A 125 -28.16 -35.32 -26.24
CA TRP A 125 -28.52 -34.94 -27.64
C TRP A 125 -28.43 -33.44 -28.01
N PRO A 126 -27.83 -33.10 -29.17
CA PRO A 126 -27.57 -31.72 -29.57
C PRO A 126 -28.82 -31.11 -30.22
N ILE A 127 -29.50 -30.21 -29.49
CA ILE A 127 -30.56 -29.38 -30.05
C ILE A 127 -29.92 -28.20 -30.76
N ARG A 128 -30.26 -28.00 -32.05
CA ARG A 128 -29.92 -26.78 -32.81
C ARG A 128 -30.29 -25.55 -31.98
N ARG A 129 -29.30 -24.70 -31.69
CA ARG A 129 -29.52 -23.41 -30.99
C ARG A 129 -30.55 -22.59 -31.78
N PRO A 130 -31.72 -22.23 -31.21
CA PRO A 130 -32.57 -21.23 -31.83
C PRO A 130 -31.77 -19.93 -31.87
N ARG A 131 -31.87 -19.18 -32.97
CA ARG A 131 -31.37 -17.80 -33.07
C ARG A 131 -32.01 -17.01 -31.92
N GLN A 132 -31.25 -16.75 -30.85
CA GLN A 132 -31.69 -15.87 -29.78
C GLN A 132 -31.73 -14.45 -30.35
N GLN A 133 -32.92 -13.83 -30.37
CA GLN A 133 -33.01 -12.39 -30.57
C GLN A 133 -32.27 -11.70 -29.40
N PRO A 134 -31.28 -10.82 -29.66
CA PRO A 134 -30.56 -10.12 -28.61
C PRO A 134 -31.51 -9.31 -27.72
N GLY A 135 -31.30 -9.32 -26.40
CA GLY A 135 -31.81 -8.28 -25.50
C GLY A 135 -33.19 -8.43 -24.87
N LEU A 136 -34.03 -9.42 -25.22
CA LEU A 136 -35.37 -9.58 -24.60
C LEU A 136 -35.34 -10.15 -23.16
N PHE A 137 -34.36 -10.99 -22.81
CA PHE A 137 -34.39 -11.71 -21.52
C PHE A 137 -33.58 -11.06 -20.40
N LYS A 138 -32.67 -10.12 -20.72
CA LYS A 138 -31.86 -9.43 -19.71
C LYS A 138 -32.65 -8.28 -19.12
N ARG A 139 -32.43 -7.99 -17.83
CA ARG A 139 -32.97 -6.77 -17.22
C ARG A 139 -32.26 -5.56 -17.80
N LYS A 140 -33.00 -4.48 -17.95
CA LYS A 140 -32.49 -3.21 -18.46
C LYS A 140 -32.76 -2.12 -17.44
N VAL A 141 -31.97 -1.07 -17.55
CA VAL A 141 -32.05 0.13 -16.73
C VAL A 141 -32.09 1.35 -17.64
N VAL A 142 -32.86 2.34 -17.24
CA VAL A 142 -32.98 3.64 -17.90
C VAL A 142 -32.72 4.71 -16.86
N ASP A 143 -31.57 5.35 -17.01
CA ASP A 143 -31.08 6.37 -16.09
C ASP A 143 -31.01 7.71 -16.79
N VAL A 144 -31.74 8.69 -16.26
CA VAL A 144 -31.78 10.05 -16.78
C VAL A 144 -31.20 10.99 -15.75
N PHE A 145 -30.11 11.66 -16.09
CA PHE A 145 -29.42 12.61 -15.23
C PHE A 145 -29.57 14.03 -15.78
N GLN A 146 -29.90 14.99 -14.89
CA GLN A 146 -29.57 16.39 -15.11
C GLN A 146 -28.24 16.66 -14.44
N VAL A 147 -27.24 17.04 -15.24
CA VAL A 147 -25.89 17.30 -14.76
C VAL A 147 -25.47 18.71 -15.09
N GLN A 148 -24.59 19.25 -14.25
CA GLN A 148 -23.91 20.51 -14.48
C GLN A 148 -22.41 20.27 -14.54
N LEU A 149 -21.77 20.80 -15.57
CA LEU A 149 -20.33 20.73 -15.71
C LEU A 149 -19.67 21.63 -14.66
N LEU A 150 -18.68 21.07 -13.96
CA LEU A 150 -17.99 21.77 -12.89
C LEU A 150 -17.09 22.89 -13.45
N PRO A 151 -16.87 23.99 -12.72
CA PRO A 151 -16.01 25.09 -13.19
C PRO A 151 -14.61 24.61 -13.57
N GLY A 152 -14.11 25.07 -14.73
CA GLY A 152 -12.79 24.70 -15.25
C GLY A 152 -12.71 23.35 -15.97
N THR A 153 -13.82 22.62 -16.08
CA THR A 153 -13.90 21.40 -16.89
C THR A 153 -14.52 21.69 -18.26
N THR A 154 -14.08 20.97 -19.30
CA THR A 154 -14.61 21.08 -20.66
C THR A 154 -15.21 19.74 -21.08
N PHE A 155 -16.35 19.78 -21.76
CA PHE A 155 -17.01 18.58 -22.29
C PHE A 155 -17.30 18.78 -23.77
N ASN A 156 -16.68 17.94 -24.60
CA ASN A 156 -16.76 18.01 -26.06
C ASN A 156 -17.04 16.62 -26.66
N ALA A 157 -17.14 16.53 -27.99
CA ALA A 157 -17.44 15.27 -28.67
C ALA A 157 -16.42 14.15 -28.39
N ALA A 158 -15.14 14.49 -28.18
CA ALA A 158 -14.12 13.50 -27.85
C ALA A 158 -14.30 12.95 -26.43
N THR A 159 -14.56 13.82 -25.44
CA THR A 159 -14.82 13.37 -24.06
C THR A 159 -16.16 12.66 -23.91
N GLU A 160 -17.16 13.02 -24.72
CA GLU A 160 -18.42 12.29 -24.82
C GLU A 160 -18.21 10.86 -25.33
N GLN A 161 -17.41 10.70 -26.39
CA GLN A 161 -17.07 9.39 -26.94
C GLN A 161 -16.29 8.54 -25.92
N GLU A 162 -15.34 9.16 -25.20
CA GLU A 162 -14.57 8.48 -24.14
C GLU A 162 -15.50 8.03 -23.00
N LEU A 163 -16.41 8.88 -22.53
CA LEU A 163 -17.38 8.53 -21.48
C LEU A 163 -18.28 7.36 -21.92
N SER A 164 -18.73 7.35 -23.18
CA SER A 164 -19.53 6.26 -23.73
C SER A 164 -18.77 4.92 -23.78
N GLN A 165 -17.49 4.96 -24.17
CA GLN A 165 -16.60 3.80 -24.17
C GLN A 165 -16.34 3.29 -22.75
N ASP A 166 -16.07 4.19 -21.81
CA ASP A 166 -15.85 3.86 -20.40
C ASP A 166 -17.09 3.22 -19.79
N LEU A 167 -18.28 3.78 -20.01
CA LEU A 167 -19.55 3.21 -19.56
C LEU A 167 -19.73 1.78 -20.09
N SER A 168 -19.58 1.58 -21.40
CA SER A 168 -19.72 0.26 -22.04
C SER A 168 -18.72 -0.76 -21.50
N HIS A 169 -17.46 -0.37 -21.37
CA HIS A 169 -16.41 -1.22 -20.82
C HIS A 169 -16.71 -1.61 -19.36
N MET A 170 -17.17 -0.67 -18.54
CA MET A 170 -17.52 -0.96 -17.16
C MET A 170 -18.69 -1.95 -17.06
N ILE A 171 -19.73 -1.79 -17.88
CA ILE A 171 -20.86 -2.73 -17.93
C ILE A 171 -20.40 -4.14 -18.33
N CYS A 172 -19.48 -4.27 -19.29
CA CYS A 172 -18.86 -5.57 -19.66
C CYS A 172 -18.12 -6.24 -18.48
N LEU A 173 -17.38 -5.44 -17.70
CA LEU A 173 -16.68 -5.95 -16.52
C LEU A 173 -17.66 -6.38 -15.41
N LEU A 174 -18.76 -5.65 -15.22
CA LEU A 174 -19.83 -6.02 -14.29
C LEU A 174 -20.51 -7.34 -14.70
N GLU A 175 -20.79 -7.54 -15.99
CA GLU A 175 -21.29 -8.81 -16.51
C GLU A 175 -20.35 -9.97 -16.18
N SER A 176 -19.04 -9.73 -16.31
CA SER A 176 -17.98 -10.71 -16.00
C SER A 176 -17.73 -10.88 -14.49
N ARG A 177 -18.53 -10.24 -13.62
CA ARG A 177 -18.40 -10.23 -12.15
C ARG A 177 -17.06 -9.71 -11.64
N LYS A 178 -16.40 -8.83 -12.41
CA LYS A 178 -15.12 -8.21 -12.07
C LYS A 178 -15.30 -6.88 -11.33
N LEU A 179 -16.12 -6.89 -10.27
CA LEU A 179 -16.49 -5.68 -9.52
C LEU A 179 -15.28 -4.90 -8.99
N GLN A 180 -14.22 -5.60 -8.58
CA GLN A 180 -13.02 -4.95 -8.08
C GLN A 180 -12.26 -4.19 -9.17
N GLU A 181 -12.22 -4.71 -10.41
CA GLU A 181 -11.59 -4.03 -11.54
C GLU A 181 -12.36 -2.75 -11.90
N VAL A 182 -13.70 -2.82 -11.93
CA VAL A 182 -14.58 -1.65 -12.15
C VAL A 182 -14.34 -0.58 -11.09
N ARG A 183 -14.37 -0.95 -9.81
CA ARG A 183 -14.12 -0.02 -8.71
C ARG A 183 -12.75 0.63 -8.80
N ASN A 184 -11.72 -0.15 -9.06
CA ASN A 184 -10.37 0.37 -9.21
C ASN A 184 -10.29 1.37 -10.38
N TYR A 185 -10.96 1.07 -11.50
CA TYR A 185 -11.04 1.97 -12.65
C TYR A 185 -11.74 3.29 -12.33
N VAL A 186 -12.94 3.22 -11.74
CA VAL A 186 -13.73 4.41 -11.39
C VAL A 186 -13.02 5.25 -10.34
N ASN A 187 -12.48 4.63 -9.29
CA ASN A 187 -11.70 5.29 -8.26
C ASN A 187 -10.45 5.99 -8.82
N ARG A 188 -9.78 5.35 -9.79
CA ARG A 188 -8.63 5.92 -10.48
C ARG A 188 -9.01 7.19 -11.23
N LYS A 189 -10.05 7.14 -12.07
CA LYS A 189 -10.58 8.30 -12.80
C LYS A 189 -11.06 9.41 -11.85
N LEU A 190 -11.70 9.05 -10.74
CA LEU A 190 -12.10 10.00 -9.70
C LEU A 190 -10.91 10.67 -9.01
N ALA A 191 -9.83 9.94 -8.75
CA ALA A 191 -8.63 10.50 -8.14
C ALA A 191 -8.03 11.61 -9.01
N GLU A 192 -8.00 11.44 -10.33
CA GLU A 192 -7.52 12.46 -11.27
C GLU A 192 -8.34 13.76 -11.18
N THR A 193 -9.67 13.65 -11.07
CA THR A 193 -10.59 14.80 -11.10
C THR A 193 -10.77 15.48 -9.75
N LEU A 194 -10.85 14.71 -8.66
CA LEU A 194 -10.95 15.23 -7.29
C LEU A 194 -9.61 15.76 -6.78
N GLY A 195 -8.53 15.15 -7.23
CA GLY A 195 -7.16 15.46 -6.83
C GLY A 195 -6.68 16.86 -7.15
N GLN A 196 -7.21 17.43 -8.23
CA GLN A 196 -6.95 18.79 -8.69
C GLN A 196 -7.66 19.85 -7.83
N ARG A 197 -8.52 19.43 -6.89
CA ARG A 197 -9.34 20.33 -6.09
C ARG A 197 -8.92 20.27 -4.64
N LYS A 198 -8.06 21.21 -4.22
CA LYS A 198 -7.95 21.55 -2.80
C LYS A 198 -9.26 22.18 -2.36
N THR A 199 -10.18 21.37 -1.83
CA THR A 199 -11.33 21.94 -1.13
C THR A 199 -10.79 22.64 0.11
N ALA A 200 -10.92 23.97 0.16
CA ALA A 200 -10.67 24.72 1.38
C ALA A 200 -11.52 24.07 2.46
N ALA A 201 -10.85 23.59 3.51
CA ALA A 201 -11.47 22.84 4.58
C ALA A 201 -12.52 23.72 5.27
N SER A 202 -13.79 23.58 4.89
CA SER A 202 -14.88 24.16 5.67
C SER A 202 -14.80 23.57 7.08
N ALA A 203 -14.80 24.45 8.09
CA ALA A 203 -14.62 24.10 9.49
C ALA A 203 -15.87 23.45 10.12
N LEU A 204 -16.91 23.20 9.34
CA LEU A 204 -18.20 22.69 9.83
C LEU A 204 -18.33 21.21 9.47
N VAL A 205 -18.64 20.39 10.47
CA VAL A 205 -19.25 19.06 10.26
C VAL A 205 -20.52 19.30 9.45
N HIS A 206 -20.70 18.58 8.34
CA HIS A 206 -21.86 18.75 7.50
C HIS A 206 -22.92 17.73 7.91
N PRO A 207 -23.93 18.09 8.75
CA PRO A 207 -24.90 17.13 9.22
C PRO A 207 -25.59 16.44 8.04
N VAL A 208 -25.59 15.10 8.08
CA VAL A 208 -26.31 14.25 7.16
C VAL A 208 -27.48 13.66 7.92
N GLU A 209 -28.69 13.96 7.49
CA GLU A 209 -29.90 13.36 8.04
C GLU A 209 -30.33 12.20 7.16
N ILE A 210 -30.55 11.03 7.76
CA ILE A 210 -30.94 9.80 7.06
C ILE A 210 -32.22 9.28 7.67
N PHE A 211 -33.22 9.08 6.82
CA PHE A 211 -34.55 8.61 7.19
C PHE A 211 -34.90 7.35 6.43
N PHE A 212 -35.46 6.36 7.12
CA PHE A 212 -35.97 5.14 6.51
C PHE A 212 -37.50 5.15 6.52
N ASN A 213 -38.12 4.84 5.39
CA ASN A 213 -39.57 4.75 5.26
C ASN A 213 -39.99 3.49 4.50
N ASN A 214 -40.14 2.39 5.23
CA ASN A 214 -40.59 1.11 4.68
C ASN A 214 -42.08 1.10 4.25
N ALA A 215 -42.87 2.12 4.59
CA ALA A 215 -44.28 2.22 4.22
C ALA A 215 -44.50 2.84 2.83
N ARG A 216 -43.52 3.60 2.31
CA ARG A 216 -43.64 4.30 1.02
C ARG A 216 -43.58 3.41 -0.22
N SER A 217 -42.98 2.23 -0.11
CA SER A 217 -42.98 1.21 -1.17
C SER A 217 -43.43 -0.10 -0.56
N THR A 218 -44.14 -0.94 -1.29
CA THR A 218 -44.50 -2.29 -0.84
C THR A 218 -43.34 -3.28 -0.99
N ARG A 219 -42.37 -2.99 -1.87
CA ARG A 219 -41.27 -3.90 -2.23
C ARG A 219 -39.89 -3.44 -1.76
N ASP A 220 -39.70 -2.14 -1.56
CA ASP A 220 -38.38 -1.54 -1.29
C ASP A 220 -38.31 -0.83 0.06
N THR A 221 -37.10 -0.75 0.61
CA THR A 221 -36.80 0.18 1.69
C THR A 221 -36.48 1.53 1.09
N VAL A 222 -37.24 2.56 1.45
CA VAL A 222 -36.99 3.92 0.99
C VAL A 222 -36.05 4.62 1.98
N VAL A 223 -34.92 5.10 1.49
CA VAL A 223 -33.90 5.83 2.25
C VAL A 223 -33.84 7.27 1.74
N ASP A 224 -34.24 8.24 2.56
CA ASP A 224 -34.07 9.67 2.26
C ASP A 224 -32.81 10.17 2.98
N ILE A 225 -31.85 10.71 2.22
CA ILE A 225 -30.61 11.32 2.71
C ILE A 225 -30.63 12.81 2.41
N ARG A 226 -30.43 13.65 3.43
CA ARG A 226 -30.40 15.10 3.30
C ARG A 226 -29.09 15.66 3.83
N GLY A 227 -28.46 16.55 3.08
CA GLY A 227 -27.27 17.26 3.52
C GLY A 227 -26.72 18.19 2.47
N THR A 228 -25.57 18.80 2.74
CA THR A 228 -24.79 19.54 1.75
C THR A 228 -24.23 18.64 0.67
N ASP A 229 -24.03 19.19 -0.52
CA ASP A 229 -23.38 18.47 -1.60
C ASP A 229 -21.89 18.28 -1.33
N SER A 230 -21.38 17.10 -1.65
CA SER A 230 -19.98 16.72 -1.47
C SER A 230 -19.51 15.99 -2.72
N PRO A 231 -18.38 16.40 -3.34
CA PRO A 231 -17.91 15.78 -4.58
C PRO A 231 -17.78 14.26 -4.44
N ALA A 232 -18.28 13.50 -5.43
CA ALA A 232 -18.26 12.03 -5.45
C ALA A 232 -18.92 11.31 -4.25
N PHE A 233 -19.67 12.02 -3.39
CA PHE A 233 -20.40 11.40 -2.28
C PHE A 233 -21.39 10.34 -2.79
N LEU A 234 -22.12 10.65 -3.86
CA LEU A 234 -23.11 9.73 -4.43
C LEU A 234 -22.46 8.40 -4.83
N TYR A 235 -21.31 8.46 -5.50
CA TYR A 235 -20.52 7.28 -5.82
C TYR A 235 -20.02 6.56 -4.56
N ALA A 236 -19.37 7.28 -3.65
CA ALA A 236 -18.81 6.68 -2.43
C ALA A 236 -19.89 5.96 -1.60
N PHE A 237 -21.06 6.58 -1.48
CA PHE A 237 -22.20 6.04 -0.76
C PHE A 237 -22.82 4.83 -1.47
N THR A 238 -23.14 4.96 -2.76
CA THR A 238 -23.76 3.87 -3.53
C THR A 238 -22.82 2.67 -3.67
N ASN A 239 -21.52 2.91 -3.83
CA ASN A 239 -20.50 1.86 -3.83
C ASN A 239 -20.43 1.15 -2.47
N ALA A 240 -20.47 1.88 -1.35
CA ALA A 240 -20.48 1.25 -0.03
C ALA A 240 -21.74 0.42 0.24
N LEU A 241 -22.91 0.88 -0.22
CA LEU A 241 -24.14 0.08 -0.14
C LEU A 241 -24.04 -1.19 -0.99
N ALA A 242 -23.50 -1.08 -2.22
CA ALA A 242 -23.25 -2.23 -3.07
C ALA A 242 -22.24 -3.22 -2.44
N MET A 243 -21.20 -2.75 -1.75
CA MET A 243 -20.29 -3.63 -1.02
C MET A 243 -20.99 -4.47 0.06
N ARG A 244 -22.06 -3.92 0.67
CA ARG A 244 -22.90 -4.62 1.65
C ARG A 244 -23.95 -5.53 1.01
N GLY A 245 -23.93 -5.68 -0.30
CA GLY A 245 -24.88 -6.51 -1.04
C GLY A 245 -26.25 -5.86 -1.20
N LEU A 246 -26.35 -4.53 -1.07
CA LEU A 246 -27.60 -3.81 -1.28
C LEU A 246 -27.74 -3.39 -2.75
N TYR A 247 -28.94 -3.56 -3.28
CA TYR A 247 -29.28 -3.30 -4.67
C TYR A 247 -30.26 -2.13 -4.79
N PHE A 248 -30.05 -1.26 -5.77
CA PHE A 248 -30.89 -0.09 -6.05
C PHE A 248 -31.91 -0.42 -7.14
N SER A 249 -33.20 -0.28 -6.82
CA SER A 249 -34.28 -0.47 -7.80
C SER A 249 -34.73 0.85 -8.43
N LYS A 250 -34.62 1.95 -7.67
CA LYS A 250 -34.98 3.30 -8.07
C LYS A 250 -34.18 4.31 -7.25
N ALA A 251 -33.81 5.42 -7.87
CA ALA A 251 -33.22 6.57 -7.20
C ALA A 251 -33.87 7.85 -7.73
N VAL A 252 -34.11 8.80 -6.82
CA VAL A 252 -34.59 10.15 -7.12
C VAL A 252 -33.68 11.12 -6.38
N ILE A 253 -32.93 11.91 -7.12
CA ILE A 253 -32.03 12.93 -6.59
C ILE A 253 -32.58 14.28 -6.97
N ASP A 254 -32.71 15.18 -6.01
CA ASP A 254 -33.20 16.55 -6.18
C ASP A 254 -32.35 17.51 -5.34
N GLY A 255 -32.02 18.69 -5.88
CA GLY A 255 -31.05 19.60 -5.28
C GLY A 255 -31.28 21.08 -5.59
N ASP A 256 -31.52 21.85 -4.54
CA ASP A 256 -31.79 23.29 -4.56
C ASP A 256 -30.48 24.14 -4.55
N GLY A 257 -29.35 23.55 -4.94
CA GLY A 257 -28.02 24.20 -5.02
C GLY A 257 -27.15 24.14 -3.75
N ILE A 258 -27.73 24.20 -2.53
CA ILE A 258 -26.96 24.09 -1.27
C ILE A 258 -27.30 22.80 -0.48
N LYS A 259 -28.54 22.31 -0.60
CA LYS A 259 -29.01 21.09 0.04
C LYS A 259 -29.41 20.09 -1.02
N VAL A 260 -28.86 18.88 -0.93
CA VAL A 260 -29.22 17.75 -1.78
C VAL A 260 -30.12 16.82 -1.00
N ARG A 261 -31.23 16.42 -1.61
CA ARG A 261 -32.12 15.37 -1.13
C ARG A 261 -31.99 14.17 -2.06
N ASN A 262 -31.38 13.12 -1.55
CA ASN A 262 -31.23 11.86 -2.27
C ASN A 262 -32.23 10.84 -1.72
N ARG A 263 -33.11 10.31 -2.54
CA ARG A 263 -34.02 9.22 -2.17
C ARG A 263 -33.65 7.96 -2.93
N PHE A 264 -33.29 6.92 -2.19
CA PHE A 264 -32.96 5.61 -2.74
C PHE A 264 -34.00 4.58 -2.37
N PHE A 265 -34.32 3.70 -3.30
CA PHE A 265 -35.14 2.51 -3.09
C PHE A 265 -34.21 1.32 -3.15
N VAL A 266 -33.99 0.70 -1.99
CA VAL A 266 -32.97 -0.34 -1.80
C VAL A 266 -33.58 -1.65 -1.32
N ARG A 267 -32.95 -2.74 -1.76
CA ARG A 267 -33.22 -4.12 -1.34
C ARG A 267 -31.92 -4.81 -0.92
N ASP A 268 -32.03 -5.83 -0.10
CA ASP A 268 -30.91 -6.72 0.20
C ASP A 268 -30.60 -7.68 -0.97
N ARG A 269 -29.52 -8.46 -0.83
CA ARG A 269 -29.11 -9.50 -1.80
C ARG A 269 -30.15 -10.59 -2.05
N HIS A 270 -31.18 -10.69 -1.21
CA HIS A 270 -32.28 -11.63 -1.33
C HIS A 270 -33.55 -10.97 -1.89
N GLY A 271 -33.47 -9.69 -2.29
CA GLY A 271 -34.60 -8.92 -2.83
C GLY A 271 -35.60 -8.47 -1.77
N LYS A 272 -35.23 -8.47 -0.48
CA LYS A 272 -36.10 -8.10 0.65
C LYS A 272 -35.80 -6.68 1.15
N LYS A 273 -36.78 -6.12 1.87
CA LYS A 273 -36.64 -4.85 2.58
C LYS A 273 -35.72 -4.97 3.79
N ILE A 274 -35.02 -3.88 4.07
CA ILE A 274 -34.23 -3.65 5.29
C ILE A 274 -35.19 -3.17 6.38
N VAL A 275 -35.70 -4.11 7.17
CA VAL A 275 -36.68 -3.83 8.24
C VAL A 275 -36.04 -3.72 9.62
N SER A 276 -34.84 -4.26 9.80
CA SER A 276 -34.13 -4.22 11.06
C SER A 276 -33.72 -2.79 11.41
N THR A 277 -34.20 -2.28 12.53
CA THR A 277 -33.78 -0.96 13.06
C THR A 277 -32.27 -0.91 13.27
N GLN A 278 -31.64 -2.05 13.61
CA GLN A 278 -30.20 -2.14 13.76
C GLN A 278 -29.47 -1.95 12.43
N GLU A 279 -29.86 -2.68 11.38
CA GLU A 279 -29.26 -2.53 10.05
C GLU A 279 -29.43 -1.10 9.52
N GLN A 280 -30.60 -0.50 9.75
CA GLN A 280 -30.85 0.90 9.41
C GLN A 280 -29.91 1.86 10.15
N GLN A 281 -29.66 1.63 11.44
CA GLN A 281 -28.71 2.43 12.22
C GLN A 281 -27.27 2.28 11.71
N GLU A 282 -26.83 1.06 11.37
CA GLU A 282 -25.50 0.80 10.81
C GLU A 282 -25.31 1.50 9.47
N LEU A 283 -26.33 1.48 8.60
CA LEU A 283 -26.32 2.20 7.34
C LEU A 283 -26.27 3.72 7.52
N THR A 284 -26.98 4.25 8.51
CA THR A 284 -26.90 5.68 8.87
C THR A 284 -25.48 6.07 9.27
N VAL A 285 -24.83 5.27 10.12
CA VAL A 285 -23.46 5.54 10.58
C VAL A 285 -22.47 5.44 9.42
N ALA A 286 -22.58 4.38 8.59
CA ALA A 286 -21.72 4.20 7.43
C ALA A 286 -21.82 5.38 6.46
N ALA A 287 -23.04 5.79 6.11
CA ALA A 287 -23.29 6.91 5.20
C ALA A 287 -22.69 8.23 5.69
N ALA A 288 -22.87 8.54 6.98
CA ALA A 288 -22.33 9.75 7.60
C ALA A 288 -20.79 9.74 7.58
N LEU A 289 -20.18 8.61 7.95
CA LEU A 289 -18.72 8.46 7.96
C LEU A 289 -18.12 8.50 6.56
N ILE A 290 -18.77 7.88 5.57
CA ILE A 290 -18.35 7.94 4.17
C ILE A 290 -18.37 9.38 3.67
N LYS A 291 -19.46 10.11 3.93
CA LYS A 291 -19.55 11.51 3.50
C LYS A 291 -18.43 12.36 4.09
N GLU A 292 -18.19 12.24 5.39
CA GLU A 292 -17.11 12.99 6.06
C GLU A 292 -15.72 12.54 5.56
N PHE A 293 -15.53 11.25 5.28
CA PHE A 293 -14.29 10.74 4.73
C PHE A 293 -14.03 11.23 3.30
N THR A 294 -15.07 11.41 2.46
CA THR A 294 -14.93 11.95 1.11
C THR A 294 -14.28 13.34 1.09
N HIS A 295 -14.55 14.18 2.09
CA HIS A 295 -13.87 15.47 2.25
C HIS A 295 -12.37 15.34 2.59
N SER A 296 -11.96 14.21 3.14
CA SER A 296 -10.58 13.93 3.55
C SER A 296 -9.75 13.26 2.43
N LEU A 297 -10.38 12.83 1.34
CA LEU A 297 -9.72 12.12 0.24
C LEU A 297 -8.65 12.96 -0.48
N THR A 298 -8.77 14.29 -0.48
CA THR A 298 -7.78 15.19 -1.09
C THR A 298 -6.39 15.09 -0.45
N TRP A 299 -6.34 14.66 0.81
CA TRP A 299 -5.11 14.43 1.56
C TRP A 299 -4.48 13.06 1.32
N ALA A 300 -5.19 12.14 0.67
CA ALA A 300 -4.67 10.81 0.36
C ALA A 300 -3.65 10.89 -0.78
N PRO A 301 -2.50 10.19 -0.68
CA PRO A 301 -1.59 10.01 -1.81
C PRO A 301 -2.32 9.35 -3.00
N ASP A 302 -3.12 8.32 -2.71
CA ASP A 302 -4.05 7.65 -3.62
C ASP A 302 -5.48 7.67 -3.02
N PRO A 303 -6.35 8.59 -3.47
CA PRO A 303 -7.74 8.68 -3.01
C PRO A 303 -8.58 7.44 -3.28
N GLY A 304 -8.30 6.74 -4.38
CA GLY A 304 -9.02 5.55 -4.79
C GLY A 304 -8.80 4.39 -3.83
N LYS A 305 -7.52 4.14 -3.50
CA LYS A 305 -7.14 3.18 -2.45
C LYS A 305 -7.69 3.60 -1.10
N ALA A 306 -7.60 4.88 -0.76
CA ALA A 306 -8.11 5.39 0.50
C ALA A 306 -9.61 5.08 0.69
N LEU A 307 -10.43 5.34 -0.33
CA LEU A 307 -11.86 5.06 -0.30
C LEU A 307 -12.19 3.57 -0.22
N ASN A 308 -11.46 2.74 -0.98
CA ASN A 308 -11.63 1.29 -0.96
C ASN A 308 -11.33 0.68 0.41
N HIS A 309 -10.19 1.04 0.98
CA HIS A 309 -9.75 0.61 2.30
C HIS A 309 -10.67 1.12 3.40
N PHE A 310 -11.11 2.38 3.33
CA PHE A 310 -12.07 2.93 4.29
C PHE A 310 -13.41 2.18 4.27
N SER A 311 -13.90 1.82 3.09
CA SER A 311 -15.15 1.06 2.96
C SER A 311 -15.02 -0.32 3.61
N HIS A 312 -13.92 -1.04 3.35
CA HIS A 312 -13.67 -2.32 4.02
C HIS A 312 -13.47 -2.19 5.54
N PHE A 313 -12.83 -1.12 5.98
CA PHE A 313 -12.65 -0.83 7.41
C PHE A 313 -13.99 -0.62 8.10
N LEU A 314 -14.90 0.13 7.49
CA LEU A 314 -16.25 0.32 8.01
C LEU A 314 -17.03 -0.98 8.10
N ASP A 315 -16.94 -1.86 7.11
CA ASP A 315 -17.61 -3.16 7.15
C ASP A 315 -17.14 -4.00 8.34
N GLN A 316 -15.83 -4.11 8.57
CA GLN A 316 -15.27 -4.83 9.72
C GLN A 316 -15.65 -4.19 11.06
N LEU A 317 -15.65 -2.86 11.13
CA LEU A 317 -16.05 -2.15 12.36
C LEU A 317 -17.52 -2.35 12.71
N LEU A 318 -18.39 -2.38 11.71
CA LEU A 318 -19.82 -2.58 11.89
C LEU A 318 -20.15 -4.04 12.25
N GLU A 319 -19.43 -5.02 11.68
CA GLU A 319 -19.51 -6.44 12.09
C GLU A 319 -19.19 -6.63 13.58
N HIS A 320 -18.20 -5.91 14.11
CA HIS A 320 -17.74 -6.03 15.50
C HIS A 320 -18.47 -5.13 16.51
N ARG A 321 -19.52 -4.41 16.07
CA ARG A 321 -20.31 -3.45 16.86
C ARG A 321 -19.49 -2.28 17.41
N LEU A 322 -19.69 -1.11 16.82
CA LEU A 322 -19.09 0.14 17.27
C LEU A 322 -19.52 0.50 18.70
N ASN A 323 -18.54 0.79 19.57
CA ASN A 323 -18.82 1.42 20.87
C ASN A 323 -18.84 2.96 20.73
N LYS A 324 -19.48 3.66 21.69
CA LYS A 324 -19.61 5.13 21.65
C LYS A 324 -18.26 5.87 21.56
N LYS A 325 -17.18 5.31 22.12
CA LYS A 325 -15.84 5.92 22.06
C LYS A 325 -15.25 5.87 20.65
N GLN A 326 -15.42 4.74 19.95
CA GLN A 326 -14.95 4.54 18.58
C GLN A 326 -15.68 5.47 17.60
N ILE A 327 -16.99 5.60 17.74
CA ILE A 327 -17.79 6.55 16.94
C ILE A 327 -17.30 7.97 17.17
N GLY A 328 -17.15 8.38 18.44
CA GLY A 328 -16.64 9.71 18.79
C GLY A 328 -15.22 9.98 18.27
N TRP A 329 -14.37 8.95 18.18
CA TRP A 329 -13.02 9.06 17.59
C TRP A 329 -13.07 9.23 16.07
N LEU A 330 -13.90 8.45 15.37
CA LEU A 330 -14.06 8.47 13.91
C LEU A 330 -14.64 9.79 13.42
N THR A 331 -15.49 10.44 14.22
CA THR A 331 -16.07 11.74 13.90
C THR A 331 -15.11 12.91 14.06
N ARG A 332 -13.86 12.70 14.51
CA ARG A 332 -12.84 13.77 14.58
C ARG A 332 -12.19 13.96 13.21
N LYS A 333 -12.15 15.21 12.73
CA LYS A 333 -11.62 15.57 11.41
C LYS A 333 -10.17 15.13 11.19
N ASP A 334 -9.31 15.33 12.19
CA ASP A 334 -7.89 14.93 12.12
C ASP A 334 -7.74 13.41 11.96
N SER A 335 -8.64 12.64 12.58
CA SER A 335 -8.65 11.18 12.45
C SER A 335 -8.97 10.75 11.02
N LEU A 336 -10.00 11.32 10.38
CA LEU A 336 -10.38 10.95 9.01
C LEU A 336 -9.32 11.38 7.99
N ALA A 337 -8.70 12.54 8.16
CA ALA A 337 -7.58 12.98 7.32
C ALA A 337 -6.36 12.05 7.45
N ASN A 338 -6.02 11.64 8.67
CA ASN A 338 -4.92 10.68 8.90
C ASN A 338 -5.26 9.30 8.35
N LEU A 339 -6.51 8.85 8.47
CA LEU A 339 -6.97 7.61 7.84
C LEU A 339 -6.90 7.70 6.32
N ALA A 340 -7.28 8.83 5.72
CA ALA A 340 -7.18 9.02 4.26
C ALA A 340 -5.73 8.96 3.78
N ARG A 341 -4.80 9.60 4.49
CA ARG A 341 -3.36 9.50 4.23
C ARG A 341 -2.89 8.05 4.35
N LEU A 342 -3.22 7.38 5.45
CA LEU A 342 -2.81 6.01 5.71
C LEU A 342 -3.35 5.04 4.67
N PHE A 343 -4.65 5.07 4.44
CA PHE A 343 -5.34 4.16 3.52
C PHE A 343 -4.97 4.44 2.06
N GLY A 344 -4.63 5.68 1.71
CA GLY A 344 -4.07 6.01 0.39
C GLY A 344 -2.58 5.71 0.25
N THR A 345 -1.90 5.29 1.32
CA THR A 345 -0.45 5.07 1.29
C THR A 345 -0.08 3.71 0.74
N SER A 346 -0.77 2.63 1.08
CA SER A 346 -0.38 1.27 0.65
C SER A 346 -1.47 0.21 0.86
N ASP A 347 -1.68 -0.62 -0.17
CA ASP A 347 -2.47 -1.86 -0.08
C ASP A 347 -1.81 -2.88 0.84
N PHE A 348 -0.49 -2.87 0.94
CA PHE A 348 0.25 -3.74 1.83
C PHE A 348 0.00 -3.40 3.31
N LEU A 349 0.10 -2.12 3.69
CA LEU A 349 -0.23 -1.69 5.05
C LEU A 349 -1.68 -2.03 5.40
N TRP A 350 -2.57 -1.96 4.41
CA TRP A 350 -3.95 -2.42 4.53
C TRP A 350 -4.06 -3.94 4.76
N GLU A 351 -3.53 -4.77 3.87
CA GLU A 351 -3.71 -6.23 3.95
C GLU A 351 -2.99 -6.87 5.15
N ASP A 352 -1.77 -6.43 5.50
CA ASP A 352 -0.97 -7.08 6.55
C ASP A 352 -1.36 -6.69 7.99
N PHE A 353 -1.96 -5.51 8.16
CA PHE A 353 -2.28 -4.97 9.49
C PHE A 353 -3.78 -4.73 9.70
N LEU A 354 -4.48 -4.17 8.71
CA LEU A 354 -5.90 -3.83 8.86
C LEU A 354 -6.79 -5.06 8.72
N ARG A 355 -6.58 -5.84 7.65
CA ARG A 355 -7.41 -7.03 7.41
C ARG A 355 -7.12 -8.18 8.38
N ARG A 356 -5.84 -8.42 8.72
CA ARG A 356 -5.41 -9.54 9.56
C ARG A 356 -5.38 -9.25 11.07
N GLN A 357 -5.30 -7.97 11.47
CA GLN A 357 -5.18 -7.57 12.88
C GLN A 357 -6.09 -6.39 13.25
N HIS A 358 -7.35 -6.37 12.79
CA HIS A 358 -8.34 -5.34 13.10
C HIS A 358 -8.44 -5.02 14.61
N VAL A 359 -8.25 -6.03 15.49
CA VAL A 359 -8.24 -5.88 16.96
C VAL A 359 -7.08 -5.01 17.47
N ASN A 360 -5.93 -5.04 16.80
CA ASN A 360 -4.74 -4.27 17.19
C ASN A 360 -4.79 -2.84 16.65
N LEU A 361 -5.59 -2.60 15.61
CA LEU A 361 -5.60 -1.32 14.95
C LEU A 361 -6.27 -0.25 15.80
N LEU A 362 -7.41 -0.58 16.39
CA LEU A 362 -8.21 0.35 17.19
C LEU A 362 -7.41 0.94 18.38
N PRO A 363 -6.72 0.15 19.22
CA PRO A 363 -5.90 0.69 20.32
C PRO A 363 -4.74 1.58 19.84
N ILE A 364 -4.13 1.26 18.70
CA ILE A 364 -2.99 2.00 18.14
C ILE A 364 -3.48 3.33 17.55
N VAL A 365 -4.59 3.29 16.84
CA VAL A 365 -5.27 4.44 16.23
C VAL A 365 -5.90 5.37 17.30
N GLU A 366 -6.34 4.82 18.43
CA GLU A 366 -6.81 5.61 19.59
C GLU A 366 -5.66 6.33 20.31
N THR A 367 -4.48 5.71 20.40
CA THR A 367 -3.27 6.29 21.03
C THR A 367 -2.39 7.11 20.06
N PHE A 368 -2.85 7.24 18.80
CA PHE A 368 -2.12 7.79 17.67
C PHE A 368 -1.81 9.29 17.75
N HIS A 369 -2.71 10.09 18.32
CA HIS A 369 -2.57 11.56 18.42
C HIS A 369 -1.58 12.01 19.50
N GLN A 370 -1.01 11.09 20.28
CA GLN A 370 0.01 11.43 21.25
C GLN A 370 1.36 11.42 20.56
N PRO A 371 2.19 12.48 20.67
CA PRO A 371 3.59 12.42 20.30
C PRO A 371 4.22 11.29 21.12
N GLN A 372 4.37 10.12 20.53
CA GLN A 372 4.98 9.02 21.25
C GLN A 372 6.46 9.34 21.35
N ALA A 373 6.87 9.66 22.57
CA ALA A 373 8.28 9.71 22.90
C ALA A 373 8.90 8.40 22.45
N ARG A 374 9.92 8.51 21.62
CA ARG A 374 10.71 7.37 21.15
C ARG A 374 11.07 6.48 22.33
N LEU A 375 10.57 5.24 22.31
CA LEU A 375 10.77 4.33 23.43
C LEU A 375 12.25 3.94 23.50
N SER A 376 12.83 4.12 24.68
CA SER A 376 14.19 3.65 24.92
C SER A 376 14.24 2.11 24.87
N LYS A 377 15.44 1.56 24.61
CA LYS A 377 15.69 0.11 24.66
C LYS A 377 15.20 -0.52 25.98
N THR A 378 15.39 0.17 27.10
CA THR A 378 14.96 -0.28 28.42
C THR A 378 13.44 -0.25 28.58
N ALA A 379 12.76 0.77 28.06
CA ALA A 379 11.30 0.85 28.08
C ALA A 379 10.67 -0.28 27.23
N LEU A 380 11.15 -0.48 25.99
CA LEU A 380 10.66 -1.57 25.13
C LEU A 380 10.88 -2.95 25.77
N ALA A 381 12.07 -3.20 26.31
CA ALA A 381 12.37 -4.47 26.98
C ALA A 381 11.47 -4.70 28.21
N LYS A 382 11.18 -3.64 28.99
CA LYS A 382 10.26 -3.71 30.14
C LYS A 382 8.83 -4.05 29.69
N THR A 383 8.34 -3.41 28.63
CA THR A 383 7.00 -3.67 28.08
C THR A 383 6.89 -5.09 27.53
N LEU A 384 7.88 -5.56 26.77
CA LEU A 384 7.93 -6.93 26.28
C LEU A 384 7.95 -7.95 27.43
N LYS A 385 8.77 -7.71 28.46
CA LYS A 385 8.82 -8.57 29.65
C LYS A 385 7.48 -8.62 30.39
N ALA A 386 6.79 -7.48 30.48
CA ALA A 386 5.45 -7.42 31.06
C ALA A 386 4.43 -8.22 30.22
N ALA A 387 4.48 -8.12 28.89
CA ALA A 387 3.62 -8.87 27.97
C ALA A 387 3.85 -10.39 28.06
N LEU A 388 5.10 -10.83 28.20
CA LEU A 388 5.44 -12.24 28.41
C LEU A 388 4.94 -12.78 29.76
N GLY A 389 4.83 -11.91 30.77
CA GLY A 389 4.27 -12.22 32.07
C GLY A 389 4.90 -13.45 32.74
N LYS A 390 4.08 -14.24 33.44
CA LYS A 390 4.48 -15.50 34.08
C LYS A 390 4.32 -16.74 33.19
N ASN A 391 4.04 -16.57 31.89
CA ASN A 391 3.80 -17.68 30.99
C ASN A 391 5.07 -18.52 30.82
N ARG A 392 5.00 -19.83 31.10
CA ARG A 392 6.14 -20.76 31.05
C ARG A 392 6.20 -21.61 29.78
N ASN A 393 5.12 -21.63 28.98
CA ASN A 393 5.06 -22.43 27.77
C ASN A 393 5.86 -21.74 26.63
N PRO A 394 6.90 -22.39 26.07
CA PRO A 394 7.72 -21.79 25.01
C PRO A 394 6.91 -21.34 23.78
N GLY A 395 5.96 -22.16 23.31
CA GLY A 395 5.12 -21.85 22.17
C GLY A 395 4.29 -20.58 22.38
N ASN A 396 3.65 -20.44 23.54
CA ASN A 396 2.89 -19.23 23.86
C ASN A 396 3.78 -18.00 23.97
N ARG A 397 4.97 -18.13 24.58
CA ARG A 397 5.95 -17.03 24.67
C ARG A 397 6.43 -16.60 23.29
N LYS A 398 6.65 -17.55 22.37
CA LYS A 398 7.02 -17.29 20.98
C LYS A 398 5.93 -16.52 20.26
N THR A 399 4.66 -16.91 20.43
CA THR A 399 3.51 -16.17 19.89
C THR A 399 3.43 -14.75 20.45
N ILE A 400 3.67 -14.56 21.76
CA ILE A 400 3.67 -13.23 22.38
C ILE A 400 4.82 -12.37 21.85
N LEU A 401 6.04 -12.92 21.72
CA LEU A 401 7.21 -12.22 21.20
C LEU A 401 6.96 -11.71 19.78
N ASN A 402 6.48 -12.57 18.88
CA ASN A 402 6.22 -12.17 17.49
C ASN A 402 5.03 -11.20 17.38
N ARG A 403 3.98 -11.38 18.18
CA ARG A 403 2.88 -10.40 18.26
C ARG A 403 3.37 -9.03 18.71
N PHE A 404 4.20 -8.97 19.75
CA PHE A 404 4.78 -7.71 20.23
C PHE A 404 5.68 -7.06 19.18
N LYS A 405 6.57 -7.84 18.55
CA LYS A 405 7.41 -7.40 17.44
C LYS A 405 6.56 -6.74 16.35
N ASP A 406 5.52 -7.42 15.87
CA ASP A 406 4.70 -6.96 14.76
C ASP A 406 3.88 -5.71 15.13
N GLN A 407 3.38 -5.64 16.38
CA GLN A 407 2.66 -4.47 16.88
C GLN A 407 3.59 -3.24 16.97
N GLU A 408 4.81 -3.39 17.48
CA GLU A 408 5.75 -2.28 17.60
C GLU A 408 6.35 -1.88 16.25
N LEU A 409 6.62 -2.82 15.34
CA LEU A 409 7.00 -2.51 13.95
C LEU A 409 5.93 -1.63 13.29
N PHE A 410 4.66 -2.05 13.38
CA PHE A 410 3.55 -1.27 12.85
C PHE A 410 3.47 0.13 13.45
N ARG A 411 3.62 0.26 14.77
CA ARG A 411 3.60 1.57 15.44
C ARG A 411 4.70 2.49 14.92
N ILE A 412 5.92 1.97 14.76
CA ILE A 412 7.06 2.74 14.27
C ILE A 412 6.82 3.18 12.81
N ASP A 413 6.32 2.27 11.96
CA ASP A 413 5.96 2.54 10.57
C ASP A 413 4.86 3.61 10.45
N MET A 414 3.78 3.47 11.22
CA MET A 414 2.68 4.45 11.26
C MET A 414 3.14 5.82 11.71
N HIS A 415 3.99 5.86 12.73
CA HIS A 415 4.54 7.12 13.21
C HIS A 415 5.34 7.83 12.11
N HIS A 416 6.15 7.11 11.34
CA HIS A 416 6.94 7.68 10.25
C HIS A 416 6.12 8.09 9.02
N ILE A 417 5.03 7.38 8.69
CA ILE A 417 4.17 7.73 7.55
C ILE A 417 3.35 8.99 7.82
N LEU A 418 2.85 9.14 9.05
CA LEU A 418 1.86 10.15 9.37
C LEU A 418 2.47 11.41 10.01
N ASN A 419 3.68 11.32 10.55
CA ASN A 419 4.41 12.46 11.11
C ASN A 419 5.65 12.77 10.27
N GLU A 420 6.13 14.01 10.33
CA GLU A 420 7.37 14.44 9.68
C GLU A 420 8.61 13.96 10.45
N THR A 421 8.71 12.66 10.72
CA THR A 421 9.84 12.06 11.43
C THR A 421 11.03 11.89 10.48
N SER A 422 12.21 12.30 10.92
CA SER A 422 13.44 12.11 10.13
C SER A 422 13.77 10.62 9.95
N LEU A 423 14.33 10.28 8.79
CA LEU A 423 14.78 8.92 8.49
C LEU A 423 15.77 8.34 9.53
N PRO A 424 16.74 9.11 10.07
CA PRO A 424 17.60 8.61 11.14
C PRO A 424 16.83 8.18 12.39
N SER A 425 15.85 8.99 12.84
CA SER A 425 15.04 8.68 14.02
C SER A 425 14.18 7.41 13.82
N PHE A 426 13.62 7.25 12.61
CA PHE A 426 12.89 6.05 12.21
C PHE A 426 13.79 4.80 12.22
N SER A 427 14.96 4.90 11.56
CA SER A 427 15.95 3.81 11.49
C SER A 427 16.41 3.37 12.88
N GLU A 428 16.59 4.34 13.77
CA GLU A 428 17.03 4.07 15.13
C GLU A 428 15.95 3.40 15.98
N SER A 429 14.69 3.75 15.77
CA SER A 429 13.54 3.11 16.43
C SER A 429 13.40 1.64 15.99
N LEU A 430 13.47 1.37 14.69
CA LEU A 430 13.48 0.00 14.14
C LEU A 430 14.66 -0.82 14.66
N THR A 431 15.86 -0.21 14.69
CA THR A 431 17.07 -0.87 15.20
C THR A 431 16.95 -1.20 16.69
N THR A 432 16.40 -0.27 17.48
CA THR A 432 16.19 -0.49 18.91
C THR A 432 15.20 -1.62 19.16
N LEU A 433 14.10 -1.67 18.41
CA LEU A 433 13.15 -2.79 18.47
C LEU A 433 13.83 -4.11 18.09
N ALA A 434 14.57 -4.14 16.98
CA ALA A 434 15.29 -5.33 16.54
C ALA A 434 16.22 -5.87 17.64
N GLU A 435 17.04 -5.01 18.25
CA GLU A 435 17.94 -5.41 19.33
C GLU A 435 17.21 -5.97 20.56
N VAL A 436 16.03 -5.42 20.93
CA VAL A 436 15.21 -5.94 22.04
C VAL A 436 14.66 -7.32 21.72
N ILE A 437 14.13 -7.52 20.50
CA ILE A 437 13.61 -8.82 20.07
C ILE A 437 14.72 -9.87 20.00
N LEU A 438 15.88 -9.53 19.41
CA LEU A 438 17.03 -10.44 19.32
C LEU A 438 17.54 -10.82 20.72
N ALA A 439 17.63 -9.86 21.65
CA ALA A 439 18.03 -10.15 23.02
C ALA A 439 17.04 -11.07 23.74
N GLN A 440 15.74 -10.85 23.58
CA GLN A 440 14.73 -11.71 24.20
C GLN A 440 14.72 -13.10 23.57
N ALA A 441 14.76 -13.21 22.23
CA ALA A 441 14.80 -14.49 21.53
C ALA A 441 16.01 -15.34 21.96
N LEU A 442 17.17 -14.72 22.20
CA LEU A 442 18.34 -15.42 22.73
C LEU A 442 18.08 -16.02 24.12
N VAL A 443 17.45 -15.26 25.03
CA VAL A 443 17.11 -15.74 26.38
C VAL A 443 16.16 -16.94 26.30
N GLU A 444 15.14 -16.86 25.44
CA GLU A 444 14.18 -17.94 25.26
C GLU A 444 14.82 -19.20 24.65
N ALA A 445 15.62 -19.03 23.60
CA ALA A 445 16.32 -20.13 22.94
C ALA A 445 17.28 -20.84 23.89
N GLN A 446 18.04 -20.08 24.70
CA GLN A 446 18.89 -20.64 25.75
C GLN A 446 18.07 -21.45 26.76
N ALA A 447 16.92 -20.94 27.20
CA ALA A 447 16.06 -21.64 28.16
C ALA A 447 15.49 -22.95 27.61
N VAL A 448 15.32 -23.09 26.29
CA VAL A 448 14.90 -24.33 25.64
C VAL A 448 16.07 -25.30 25.50
N VAL A 449 17.19 -24.86 24.92
CA VAL A 449 18.38 -25.72 24.69
C VAL A 449 18.97 -26.23 26.00
N ASN A 450 19.00 -25.38 27.04
CA ASN A 450 19.52 -25.75 28.37
C ASN A 450 18.75 -26.89 29.07
N ARG A 451 17.56 -27.27 28.57
CA ARG A 451 16.81 -28.42 29.10
C ARG A 451 17.36 -29.76 28.62
N THR A 452 18.01 -29.78 27.46
CA THR A 452 18.51 -31.00 26.82
C THR A 452 20.03 -31.05 26.77
N LEU A 453 20.69 -29.90 26.74
CA LEU A 453 22.15 -29.79 26.74
C LEU A 453 22.60 -28.78 27.79
N PRO A 454 23.48 -29.15 28.73
CA PRO A 454 24.00 -28.21 29.70
C PRO A 454 24.81 -27.10 29.00
N PRO A 455 24.68 -25.84 29.45
CA PRO A 455 25.42 -24.75 28.84
C PRO A 455 26.92 -24.96 29.02
N PRO A 456 27.73 -24.79 27.97
CA PRO A 456 29.19 -24.86 28.07
C PRO A 456 29.71 -23.84 29.08
N ALA A 457 30.64 -24.25 29.93
CA ALA A 457 31.18 -23.44 31.00
C ALA A 457 32.71 -23.38 30.94
N THR A 458 33.24 -22.28 31.46
CA THR A 458 34.65 -22.10 31.77
C THR A 458 35.08 -23.01 32.93
N LEU A 459 36.39 -23.13 33.15
CA LEU A 459 36.96 -23.86 34.30
C LEU A 459 36.39 -23.37 35.65
N ASN A 460 36.05 -22.08 35.74
CA ASN A 460 35.43 -21.47 36.92
C ASN A 460 33.89 -21.63 36.96
N LYS A 461 33.33 -22.53 36.15
CA LYS A 461 31.88 -22.80 36.02
C LYS A 461 31.02 -21.63 35.54
N SER A 462 31.62 -20.53 35.06
CA SER A 462 30.89 -19.44 34.40
C SER A 462 30.52 -19.84 32.96
N PRO A 463 29.30 -19.56 32.47
CA PRO A 463 28.93 -19.84 31.08
C PRO A 463 29.88 -19.21 30.06
N LEU A 464 30.21 -19.93 29.00
CA LEU A 464 31.01 -19.38 27.90
C LEU A 464 30.24 -18.26 27.17
N PRO A 465 30.92 -17.17 26.79
CA PRO A 465 30.26 -16.00 26.22
C PRO A 465 29.76 -16.29 24.80
N PHE A 466 28.57 -15.79 24.48
CA PHE A 466 27.95 -15.88 23.16
C PHE A 466 27.47 -14.49 22.73
N SER A 467 27.80 -14.06 21.53
CA SER A 467 27.48 -12.74 20.99
C SER A 467 26.80 -12.86 19.63
N ILE A 468 25.80 -12.01 19.42
CA ILE A 468 25.14 -11.81 18.14
C ILE A 468 25.63 -10.47 17.60
N CYS A 469 26.13 -10.48 16.37
CA CYS A 469 26.58 -9.29 15.65
C CYS A 469 25.67 -9.05 14.45
N GLY A 470 25.17 -7.82 14.29
CA GLY A 470 24.41 -7.38 13.12
C GLY A 470 25.33 -6.85 12.04
N LEU A 471 24.97 -7.05 10.78
CA LEU A 471 25.62 -6.47 9.59
C LEU A 471 24.65 -5.58 8.81
N GLY A 472 25.12 -5.04 7.69
CA GLY A 472 24.37 -4.18 6.78
C GLY A 472 23.61 -3.08 7.49
N LYS A 473 22.30 -2.99 7.22
CA LYS A 473 21.44 -1.93 7.77
C LYS A 473 21.24 -2.04 9.29
N LEU A 474 21.16 -3.24 9.85
CA LEU A 474 21.05 -3.41 11.32
C LEU A 474 22.34 -2.93 12.00
N GLY A 475 23.47 -3.36 11.46
CA GLY A 475 24.79 -3.00 11.95
C GLY A 475 25.05 -1.49 11.89
N GLY A 476 24.68 -0.85 10.77
CA GLY A 476 24.78 0.60 10.57
C GLY A 476 23.73 1.44 11.32
N ARG A 477 22.72 0.82 11.97
CA ARG A 477 21.55 1.52 12.55
C ARG A 477 20.71 2.27 11.48
N GLU A 478 20.57 1.67 10.31
CA GLU A 478 19.99 2.22 9.07
C GLU A 478 18.82 1.40 8.55
N LEU A 479 18.15 0.63 9.43
CA LEU A 479 16.95 -0.12 9.07
C LEU A 479 15.88 0.81 8.50
N GLY A 480 15.13 0.34 7.51
CA GLY A 480 13.93 1.01 7.02
C GLY A 480 12.81 0.00 6.82
N TYR A 481 11.78 0.39 6.06
CA TYR A 481 10.68 -0.50 5.68
C TYR A 481 11.23 -1.78 5.04
N ALA A 482 10.58 -2.91 5.29
CA ALA A 482 10.94 -4.21 4.73
C ALA A 482 12.48 -4.42 4.67
N SER A 483 13.13 -4.40 5.84
CA SER A 483 14.56 -4.68 5.96
C SER A 483 14.79 -6.05 6.56
N ASP A 484 15.72 -6.79 5.96
CA ASP A 484 16.28 -8.02 6.53
C ASP A 484 17.14 -7.71 7.75
N ILE A 485 17.30 -8.72 8.59
CA ILE A 485 18.06 -8.70 9.83
C ILE A 485 19.28 -9.60 9.63
N GLU A 486 20.36 -8.99 9.16
CA GLU A 486 21.61 -9.69 8.83
C GLU A 486 22.43 -9.95 10.10
N LEU A 487 22.74 -11.21 10.40
CA LEU A 487 23.36 -11.65 11.66
C LEU A 487 24.55 -12.59 11.46
N ILE A 488 25.53 -12.50 12.36
CA ILE A 488 26.57 -13.52 12.60
C ILE A 488 26.58 -13.86 14.09
N PHE A 489 26.72 -15.16 14.39
CA PHE A 489 26.77 -15.68 15.76
C PHE A 489 28.19 -16.11 16.10
N VAL A 490 28.71 -15.59 17.22
CA VAL A 490 30.09 -15.83 17.65
C VAL A 490 30.12 -16.25 19.11
N TYR A 491 30.83 -17.33 19.41
CA TYR A 491 31.06 -17.80 20.77
C TYR A 491 32.53 -17.77 21.19
N GLY A 492 32.77 -17.62 22.48
CA GLY A 492 34.11 -17.70 23.07
C GLY A 492 34.53 -19.15 23.30
N THR A 493 35.84 -19.38 23.23
CA THR A 493 36.51 -20.65 23.54
C THR A 493 37.15 -20.59 24.93
N ASN A 494 37.38 -21.75 25.54
CA ASN A 494 38.24 -21.84 26.72
C ASN A 494 39.70 -21.57 26.30
N THR A 495 40.45 -20.82 27.10
CA THR A 495 41.86 -20.46 26.83
C THR A 495 42.85 -21.63 26.95
N SER A 496 42.36 -22.85 27.14
CA SER A 496 43.17 -24.07 27.16
C SER A 496 43.02 -24.76 25.81
N ASP A 497 44.14 -25.14 25.18
CA ASP A 497 44.27 -25.70 23.83
C ASP A 497 43.48 -27.00 23.56
N ARG A 498 42.60 -27.43 24.47
CA ARG A 498 41.71 -28.57 24.25
C ARG A 498 40.29 -28.09 23.94
N PRO A 499 39.78 -28.27 22.71
CA PRO A 499 38.39 -28.00 22.40
C PRO A 499 37.50 -28.84 23.33
N SER A 500 36.58 -28.18 24.05
CA SER A 500 35.60 -28.89 24.87
C SER A 500 34.67 -29.66 23.92
N PRO A 501 34.58 -31.01 24.04
CA PRO A 501 33.69 -31.80 23.19
C PRO A 501 32.24 -31.27 23.29
N GLY A 502 31.56 -31.14 22.16
CA GLY A 502 30.17 -30.66 22.10
C GLY A 502 29.98 -29.14 22.16
N LEU A 503 31.05 -28.33 22.28
CA LEU A 503 30.94 -26.86 22.31
C LEU A 503 30.27 -26.30 21.04
N GLY A 504 30.76 -26.71 19.87
CA GLY A 504 30.17 -26.31 18.59
C GLY A 504 28.73 -26.81 18.44
N GLU A 505 28.46 -28.05 18.85
CA GLU A 505 27.11 -28.64 18.78
C GLU A 505 26.08 -27.84 19.61
N TYR A 506 26.45 -27.44 20.83
CA TYR A 506 25.57 -26.63 21.68
C TYR A 506 25.21 -25.30 20.99
N TYR A 507 26.20 -24.59 20.45
CA TYR A 507 25.95 -23.29 19.83
C TYR A 507 25.27 -23.40 18.46
N GLU A 508 25.50 -24.46 17.70
CA GLU A 508 24.72 -24.80 16.50
C GLU A 508 23.24 -24.98 16.87
N ARG A 509 22.93 -25.82 17.87
CA ARG A 509 21.56 -26.01 18.33
C ARG A 509 20.95 -24.75 18.92
N LEU A 510 21.74 -23.92 19.61
CA LEU A 510 21.28 -22.62 20.11
C LEU A 510 20.89 -21.69 18.97
N VAL A 511 21.70 -21.59 17.91
CA VAL A 511 21.37 -20.75 16.76
C VAL A 511 20.15 -21.32 16.03
N GLN A 512 20.08 -22.63 15.83
CA GLN A 512 18.90 -23.27 15.23
C GLN A 512 17.64 -22.91 16.04
N GLU A 513 17.64 -23.14 17.35
CA GLU A 513 16.51 -22.77 18.21
C GLU A 513 16.20 -21.28 18.12
N PHE A 514 17.21 -20.40 18.20
CA PHE A 514 17.06 -18.95 18.06
C PHE A 514 16.34 -18.55 16.76
N LEU A 515 16.71 -19.15 15.63
CA LEU A 515 16.06 -18.88 14.34
C LEU A 515 14.59 -19.30 14.36
N HIS A 516 14.22 -20.33 15.13
CA HIS A 516 12.82 -20.72 15.29
C HIS A 516 12.01 -19.75 16.15
N TRP A 517 12.62 -18.89 16.97
CA TRP A 517 11.88 -17.95 17.85
C TRP A 517 11.33 -16.73 17.11
N ILE A 518 11.93 -16.34 15.99
CA ILE A 518 11.58 -15.13 15.25
C ILE A 518 10.93 -15.52 13.94
N GLU A 519 9.69 -15.08 13.74
CA GLU A 519 8.92 -15.37 12.54
C GLU A 519 8.79 -14.09 11.70
N ALA A 520 9.18 -14.21 10.42
CA ALA A 520 8.88 -13.21 9.42
C ALA A 520 7.50 -13.49 8.85
N LYS A 521 6.59 -12.49 8.90
CA LYS A 521 5.25 -12.63 8.29
C LYS A 521 5.31 -12.84 6.79
N GLN A 522 6.34 -12.28 6.15
CA GLN A 522 6.59 -12.37 4.73
C GLN A 522 8.08 -12.15 4.45
N GLU A 523 8.48 -12.49 3.23
CA GLU A 523 9.85 -12.31 2.78
C GLU A 523 10.27 -10.83 2.81
N GLY A 524 11.47 -10.55 3.31
CA GLY A 524 12.03 -9.20 3.36
C GLY A 524 11.62 -8.35 4.56
N ILE A 525 10.70 -8.80 5.43
CA ILE A 525 10.27 -8.02 6.60
C ILE A 525 10.68 -8.69 7.90
N PHE A 526 11.70 -8.12 8.55
CA PHE A 526 12.29 -8.69 9.76
C PHE A 526 12.76 -10.14 9.55
N GLN A 527 13.10 -10.49 8.31
CA GLN A 527 13.59 -11.81 7.96
C GLN A 527 15.04 -11.93 8.39
N LEU A 528 15.35 -12.98 9.15
CA LEU A 528 16.72 -13.23 9.57
C LEU A 528 17.54 -13.72 8.36
N ASP A 529 18.65 -13.03 8.08
CA ASP A 529 19.62 -13.43 7.06
C ASP A 529 20.97 -13.71 7.73
N ILE A 530 21.48 -14.92 7.51
CA ILE A 530 22.74 -15.40 8.11
C ILE A 530 23.78 -15.77 7.05
N ARG A 531 23.58 -15.35 5.80
CA ARG A 531 24.44 -15.73 4.66
C ARG A 531 25.81 -15.04 4.67
N LEU A 532 25.97 -13.97 5.44
CA LEU A 532 27.25 -13.23 5.57
C LEU A 532 28.24 -13.86 6.56
N ARG A 533 27.90 -14.99 7.19
CA ARG A 533 28.81 -15.72 8.09
C ARG A 533 30.01 -16.33 7.33
N PRO A 534 31.12 -16.65 8.01
CA PRO A 534 32.25 -17.36 7.40
C PRO A 534 31.80 -18.58 6.59
N HIS A 535 32.34 -18.73 5.37
CA HIS A 535 31.97 -19.77 4.41
C HIS A 535 30.50 -19.72 3.90
N GLY A 536 29.76 -18.66 4.20
CA GLY A 536 28.40 -18.42 3.72
C GLY A 536 27.42 -19.53 4.08
N GLU A 537 26.54 -19.90 3.15
CA GLU A 537 25.52 -20.95 3.34
C GLU A 537 26.09 -22.32 3.71
N LYS A 538 27.34 -22.61 3.30
CA LYS A 538 28.04 -23.87 3.59
C LYS A 538 28.77 -23.86 4.94
N GLY A 539 28.83 -22.70 5.61
CA GLY A 539 29.48 -22.54 6.90
C GLY A 539 28.59 -22.90 8.08
N LEU A 540 29.25 -23.11 9.22
CA LEU A 540 28.62 -23.26 10.53
C LEU A 540 27.73 -22.05 10.85
N LEU A 541 26.59 -22.29 11.49
CA LEU A 541 25.66 -21.25 11.94
C LEU A 541 26.30 -20.41 13.05
N ALA A 542 27.11 -21.04 13.92
CA ALA A 542 27.84 -20.40 14.99
C ALA A 542 29.34 -20.64 14.83
N ASN A 543 30.14 -19.57 14.88
CA ASN A 543 31.59 -19.66 14.72
C ASN A 543 32.30 -19.34 16.04
N SER A 544 33.37 -20.05 16.35
CA SER A 544 34.21 -19.66 17.47
C SER A 544 34.91 -18.34 17.16
N PHE A 545 35.22 -17.53 18.17
CA PHE A 545 35.95 -16.29 17.94
C PHE A 545 37.34 -16.55 17.32
N ASP A 546 37.96 -17.69 17.60
CA ASP A 546 39.22 -18.09 16.99
C ASP A 546 39.07 -18.43 15.50
N ASP A 547 37.97 -19.09 15.09
CA ASP A 547 37.68 -19.36 13.68
C ASP A 547 37.35 -18.07 12.92
N VAL A 548 36.60 -17.15 13.54
CA VAL A 548 36.37 -15.80 12.99
C VAL A 548 37.69 -15.09 12.71
N LYS A 549 38.63 -15.10 13.67
CA LYS A 549 39.98 -14.54 13.46
C LYS A 549 40.77 -15.26 12.38
N ARG A 550 40.68 -16.59 12.32
CA ARG A 550 41.40 -17.39 11.30
C ARG A 550 40.89 -17.09 9.89
N TYR A 551 39.59 -16.89 9.74
CA TYR A 551 38.93 -16.60 8.47
C TYR A 551 39.19 -15.15 8.03
N TYR A 552 38.92 -14.18 8.91
CA TYR A 552 39.07 -12.74 8.67
C TYR A 552 40.44 -12.20 9.09
N ARG A 553 41.49 -12.69 8.45
CA ARG A 553 42.86 -12.19 8.62
C ARG A 553 43.46 -11.80 7.29
N THR A 554 44.53 -11.02 7.32
CA THR A 554 45.36 -10.80 6.13
C THR A 554 45.89 -12.14 5.59
N GLY A 555 45.63 -12.43 4.32
CA GLY A 555 45.93 -13.72 3.69
C GLY A 555 45.01 -14.87 4.12
N GLY A 556 43.89 -14.58 4.79
CA GLY A 556 42.83 -15.53 5.11
C GLY A 556 41.93 -15.83 3.91
N ALA A 557 40.85 -16.57 4.16
CA ALA A 557 39.92 -17.03 3.12
C ALA A 557 38.86 -15.98 2.71
N ALA A 558 38.69 -14.91 3.50
CA ALA A 558 37.68 -13.88 3.24
C ALA A 558 37.97 -13.10 1.94
N ALA A 559 36.94 -12.97 1.10
CA ALA A 559 37.01 -12.19 -0.12
C ALA A 559 37.01 -10.66 0.16
N PRO A 560 37.48 -9.83 -0.80
CA PRO A 560 37.52 -8.37 -0.61
C PRO A 560 36.18 -7.72 -0.28
N PHE A 561 35.07 -8.25 -0.80
CA PHE A 561 33.73 -7.73 -0.51
C PHE A 561 33.26 -8.12 0.91
N GLU A 562 33.72 -9.24 1.46
CA GLU A 562 33.42 -9.63 2.85
C GLU A 562 34.14 -8.69 3.81
N ARG A 563 35.39 -8.31 3.52
CA ARG A 563 36.12 -7.28 4.29
C ARG A 563 35.38 -5.94 4.26
N GLN A 564 34.80 -5.56 3.13
CA GLN A 564 33.95 -4.37 3.04
C GLN A 564 32.66 -4.51 3.86
N ALA A 565 31.95 -5.65 3.76
CA ALA A 565 30.72 -5.88 4.52
C ALA A 565 30.93 -5.81 6.04
N LEU A 566 32.12 -6.21 6.52
CA LEU A 566 32.49 -6.13 7.93
C LEU A 566 32.54 -4.70 8.48
N ILE A 567 32.63 -3.64 7.67
CA ILE A 567 32.51 -2.24 8.15
C ILE A 567 31.23 -2.06 8.97
N LYS A 568 30.15 -2.75 8.58
CA LYS A 568 28.85 -2.66 9.25
C LYS A 568 28.74 -3.59 10.47
N LEU A 569 29.69 -4.49 10.72
CA LEU A 569 29.55 -5.48 11.79
C LEU A 569 29.50 -4.81 13.16
N ARG A 570 28.43 -5.00 13.93
CA ARG A 570 28.24 -4.39 15.26
C ARG A 570 27.59 -5.37 16.22
N HIS A 571 27.97 -5.39 17.48
CA HIS A 571 27.29 -6.14 18.53
C HIS A 571 25.85 -5.64 18.72
N VAL A 572 24.89 -6.56 18.72
CA VAL A 572 23.45 -6.25 18.84
C VAL A 572 22.77 -6.95 20.01
N ALA A 573 23.23 -8.16 20.38
CA ALA A 573 22.69 -8.92 21.50
C ALA A 573 23.70 -9.95 22.04
N GLY A 574 23.45 -10.45 23.26
CA GLY A 574 24.31 -11.42 23.93
C GLY A 574 25.40 -10.77 24.79
N HIS A 575 26.56 -11.42 24.90
CA HIS A 575 27.63 -11.04 25.81
C HIS A 575 28.42 -9.82 25.30
N ALA A 576 28.14 -8.65 25.87
CA ALA A 576 28.69 -7.37 25.41
C ALA A 576 30.22 -7.29 25.39
N ALA A 577 30.93 -7.90 26.35
CA ALA A 577 32.39 -7.86 26.35
C ALA A 577 33.02 -8.73 25.24
N LEU A 578 32.33 -9.79 24.80
CA LEU A 578 32.77 -10.55 23.62
C LEU A 578 32.45 -9.73 22.35
N GLY A 579 31.27 -9.12 22.28
CA GLY A 579 30.91 -8.19 21.21
C GLY A 579 31.96 -7.12 20.96
N ARG A 580 32.39 -6.40 22.01
CA ARG A 580 33.45 -5.38 21.91
C ARG A 580 34.77 -5.94 21.38
N ARG A 581 35.17 -7.15 21.79
CA ARG A 581 36.39 -7.80 21.26
C ARG A 581 36.26 -8.14 19.79
N ILE A 582 35.08 -8.55 19.33
CA ILE A 582 34.81 -8.82 17.92
C ILE A 582 34.86 -7.52 17.11
N GLU A 583 34.27 -6.43 17.61
CA GLU A 583 34.32 -5.11 16.96
C GLU A 583 35.75 -4.56 16.87
N GLN A 584 36.54 -4.70 17.94
CA GLN A 584 37.96 -4.34 17.93
C GLN A 584 38.73 -5.13 16.87
N TYR A 585 38.51 -6.45 16.79
CA TYR A 585 39.16 -7.28 15.79
C TYR A 585 38.70 -6.96 14.36
N ARG A 586 37.42 -6.63 14.17
CA ARG A 586 36.88 -6.10 12.91
C ARG A 586 37.68 -4.86 12.51
N ASP A 587 37.88 -3.90 13.40
CA ASP A 587 38.61 -2.66 13.08
C ASP A 587 40.06 -2.95 12.68
N GLU A 588 40.74 -3.81 13.43
CA GLU A 588 42.10 -4.26 13.12
C GLU A 588 42.22 -4.88 11.72
N PHE A 589 41.25 -5.71 11.32
CA PHE A 589 41.25 -6.37 10.02
C PHE A 589 40.82 -5.43 8.88
N VAL A 590 39.64 -4.80 9.02
CA VAL A 590 39.02 -3.95 8.00
C VAL A 590 39.91 -2.75 7.68
N TYR A 591 40.45 -2.10 8.70
CA TYR A 591 41.28 -0.90 8.57
C TYR A 591 42.79 -1.20 8.72
N SER A 592 43.22 -2.45 8.48
CA SER A 592 44.64 -2.78 8.44
C SER A 592 45.39 -2.01 7.36
N ARG A 593 46.72 -1.85 7.54
CA ARG A 593 47.62 -1.26 6.52
C ARG A 593 47.74 -2.10 5.25
N THR A 594 47.24 -3.34 5.26
CA THR A 594 47.23 -4.21 4.08
C THR A 594 46.34 -3.62 3.01
N SER A 595 46.91 -3.43 1.81
CA SER A 595 46.19 -2.91 0.64
C SER A 595 44.90 -3.68 0.40
N TRP A 596 43.80 -2.93 0.23
CA TRP A 596 42.51 -3.48 -0.17
C TRP A 596 42.33 -3.28 -1.69
N PRO A 597 41.96 -4.34 -2.45
CA PRO A 597 41.98 -4.29 -3.91
C PRO A 597 40.79 -3.51 -4.48
N LEU A 598 40.92 -2.18 -4.53
CA LEU A 598 39.90 -1.27 -5.07
C LEU A 598 39.44 -1.67 -6.48
N ASP A 599 40.36 -2.09 -7.36
CA ASP A 599 40.01 -2.49 -8.73
C ASP A 599 39.04 -3.68 -8.77
N THR A 600 39.20 -4.63 -7.84
CA THR A 600 38.28 -5.77 -7.68
C THR A 600 36.91 -5.28 -7.21
N ALA A 601 36.87 -4.36 -6.25
CA ALA A 601 35.62 -3.78 -5.75
C ALA A 601 34.88 -2.98 -6.85
N LEU A 602 35.59 -2.18 -7.63
CA LEU A 602 35.03 -1.45 -8.78
C LEU A 602 34.58 -2.40 -9.91
N HIS A 603 35.25 -3.53 -10.10
CA HIS A 603 34.80 -4.56 -11.04
C HIS A 603 33.50 -5.21 -10.55
N LEU A 604 33.41 -5.58 -9.27
CA LEU A 604 32.19 -6.11 -8.65
C LEU A 604 31.03 -5.11 -8.76
N ARG A 605 31.28 -3.83 -8.52
CA ARG A 605 30.25 -2.79 -8.69
C ARG A 605 29.73 -2.70 -10.12
N ARG A 606 30.62 -2.72 -11.12
CA ARG A 606 30.25 -2.79 -12.55
C ARG A 606 29.44 -4.04 -12.88
N ARG A 607 29.75 -5.18 -12.26
CA ARG A 607 29.01 -6.43 -12.42
C ARG A 607 27.60 -6.34 -11.82
N GLN A 608 27.45 -5.78 -10.61
CA GLN A 608 26.14 -5.56 -9.98
C GLN A 608 25.23 -4.68 -10.85
N ILE A 609 25.76 -3.63 -11.49
CA ILE A 609 25.01 -2.78 -12.42
C ILE A 609 24.48 -3.61 -13.62
N ARG A 610 25.29 -4.52 -14.17
CA ARG A 610 24.88 -5.34 -15.32
C ARG A 610 23.88 -6.45 -14.96
N GLU A 611 24.00 -7.03 -13.77
CA GLU A 611 23.27 -8.24 -13.39
C GLU A 611 21.99 -7.97 -12.58
N LEU A 612 21.93 -6.88 -11.81
CA LEU A 612 20.82 -6.60 -10.88
C LEU A 612 19.86 -5.52 -11.39
N ILE A 613 20.12 -4.93 -12.56
CA ILE A 613 19.25 -3.89 -13.15
C ILE A 613 18.55 -4.47 -14.38
N PRO A 614 17.21 -4.49 -14.39
CA PRO A 614 16.46 -4.84 -15.59
C PRO A 614 16.76 -3.87 -16.75
N LYS A 615 16.76 -4.38 -17.99
CA LYS A 615 17.05 -3.56 -19.18
C LYS A 615 16.03 -2.42 -19.30
N GLY A 616 16.53 -1.20 -19.56
CA GLY A 616 15.70 -0.01 -19.74
C GLY A 616 15.08 0.55 -18.46
N ALA A 617 15.35 -0.06 -17.30
CA ALA A 617 14.77 0.34 -16.03
C ALA A 617 15.75 1.13 -15.16
N ILE A 618 15.22 1.99 -14.28
CA ILE A 618 15.99 2.67 -13.23
C ILE A 618 15.75 1.93 -11.92
N HIS A 619 16.80 1.34 -11.35
CA HIS A 619 16.77 0.67 -10.05
C HIS A 619 17.42 1.57 -9.00
N VAL A 620 16.61 2.18 -8.11
CA VAL A 620 17.05 3.26 -7.19
C VAL A 620 18.24 2.87 -6.31
N LYS A 621 18.39 1.58 -5.99
CA LYS A 621 19.54 1.07 -5.22
C LYS A 621 20.80 0.83 -6.07
N TYR A 622 20.67 0.25 -7.26
CA TYR A 622 21.79 -0.35 -7.99
C TYR A 622 22.19 0.41 -9.26
N SER A 623 21.33 1.24 -9.82
CA SER A 623 21.65 2.10 -10.95
C SER A 623 22.81 3.04 -10.63
N PRO A 624 23.56 3.52 -11.65
CA PRO A 624 24.55 4.58 -11.48
C PRO A 624 23.95 5.76 -10.71
N GLY A 625 24.62 6.19 -9.64
CA GLY A 625 24.12 7.26 -8.77
C GLY A 625 23.05 6.86 -7.77
N GLY A 626 22.65 5.59 -7.76
CA GLY A 626 21.73 5.03 -6.77
C GLY A 626 22.38 4.84 -5.40
N LEU A 627 21.59 4.32 -4.45
CA LEU A 627 21.98 4.22 -3.04
C LEU A 627 23.35 3.58 -2.82
N ILE A 628 23.67 2.51 -3.58
CA ILE A 628 24.92 1.77 -3.42
C ILE A 628 26.14 2.62 -3.80
N ASP A 629 26.04 3.56 -4.75
CA ASP A 629 27.18 4.43 -5.07
C ASP A 629 27.54 5.33 -3.87
N VAL A 630 26.54 5.81 -3.10
CA VAL A 630 26.79 6.60 -1.88
C VAL A 630 27.38 5.72 -0.76
N GLU A 631 26.77 4.57 -0.50
CA GLU A 631 27.23 3.64 0.53
C GLU A 631 28.67 3.16 0.24
N TYR A 632 28.96 2.84 -1.02
CA TYR A 632 30.29 2.41 -1.43
C TYR A 632 31.29 3.56 -1.44
N ALA A 633 30.89 4.79 -1.79
CA ALA A 633 31.79 5.94 -1.67
C ALA A 633 32.29 6.11 -0.23
N ALA A 634 31.38 6.09 0.75
CA ALA A 634 31.74 6.15 2.16
C ALA A 634 32.64 4.96 2.56
N GLN A 635 32.22 3.73 2.26
CA GLN A 635 32.94 2.52 2.65
C GLN A 635 34.32 2.42 2.02
N TYR A 636 34.47 2.75 0.74
CA TYR A 636 35.75 2.68 0.03
C TYR A 636 36.74 3.69 0.63
N LEU A 637 36.28 4.91 0.92
CA LEU A 637 37.12 5.91 1.59
C LEU A 637 37.47 5.49 3.02
N GLN A 638 36.53 4.90 3.78
CA GLN A 638 36.83 4.32 5.09
C GLN A 638 37.91 3.23 4.98
N MET A 639 37.85 2.35 3.98
CA MET A 639 38.86 1.31 3.78
C MET A 639 40.23 1.86 3.34
N GLN A 640 40.25 2.92 2.53
CA GLN A 640 41.48 3.55 2.07
C GLN A 640 42.18 4.37 3.16
N HIS A 641 41.41 5.01 4.05
CA HIS A 641 41.93 6.00 4.99
C HIS A 641 41.84 5.58 6.47
N GLY A 642 40.97 4.63 6.81
CA GLY A 642 40.72 4.21 8.20
C GLY A 642 41.93 3.66 8.93
N CYS A 643 42.96 3.19 8.22
CA CYS A 643 44.21 2.76 8.87
C CYS A 643 44.99 3.90 9.55
N ARG A 644 44.69 5.15 9.20
CA ARG A 644 45.34 6.36 9.74
C ARG A 644 44.43 7.15 10.68
N ASP A 645 43.13 6.89 10.64
CA ASP A 645 42.13 7.68 11.35
C ASP A 645 41.01 6.80 11.90
N ALA A 646 40.99 6.64 13.22
CA ALA A 646 39.98 5.85 13.92
C ALA A 646 38.60 6.52 13.96
N SER A 647 38.49 7.83 13.67
CA SER A 647 37.18 8.50 13.55
C SER A 647 36.36 7.95 12.40
N LEU A 648 37.00 7.30 11.43
CA LEU A 648 36.34 6.63 10.30
C LEU A 648 35.80 5.24 10.67
N HIS A 649 36.05 4.72 11.88
CA HIS A 649 35.64 3.37 12.31
C HIS A 649 34.20 3.37 12.82
N THR A 650 33.28 3.88 12.00
CA THR A 650 31.85 3.89 12.28
C THR A 650 31.08 3.01 11.27
N PRO A 651 30.12 2.20 11.73
CA PRO A 651 29.27 1.44 10.84
C PRO A 651 28.16 2.30 10.22
N ASN A 652 27.85 3.50 10.73
CA ASN A 652 26.79 4.33 10.15
C ASN A 652 27.31 5.15 8.95
N THR A 653 26.57 5.18 7.85
CA THR A 653 26.99 5.84 6.60
C THR A 653 27.02 7.36 6.73
N LEU A 654 26.06 7.95 7.44
CA LEU A 654 26.03 9.41 7.65
C LEU A 654 27.18 9.83 8.57
N ASP A 655 27.38 9.13 9.69
CA ASP A 655 28.52 9.38 10.57
C ASP A 655 29.85 9.23 9.82
N ALA A 656 29.96 8.25 8.91
CA ALA A 656 31.15 8.06 8.09
C ALA A 656 31.38 9.24 7.13
N LEU A 657 30.34 9.74 6.48
CA LEU A 657 30.44 10.90 5.59
C LEU A 657 30.81 12.18 6.37
N GLU A 658 30.26 12.36 7.57
CA GLU A 658 30.62 13.46 8.47
C GLU A 658 32.09 13.37 8.91
N ALA A 659 32.55 12.18 9.29
CA ALA A 659 33.95 11.96 9.65
C ALA A 659 34.90 12.19 8.44
N LEU A 660 34.52 11.73 7.25
CA LEU A 660 35.27 11.98 6.01
C LEU A 660 35.37 13.47 5.66
N GLN A 661 34.32 14.24 5.96
CA GLN A 661 34.34 15.70 5.84
C GLN A 661 35.26 16.33 6.89
N ALA A 662 35.12 15.95 8.16
CA ALA A 662 35.88 16.51 9.28
C ALA A 662 37.40 16.31 9.09
N THR A 663 37.78 15.17 8.52
CA THR A 663 39.17 14.80 8.20
C THR A 663 39.67 15.38 6.88
N LYS A 664 38.82 16.13 6.15
CA LYS A 664 39.10 16.74 4.85
C LYS A 664 39.46 15.75 3.74
N ILE A 665 39.13 14.46 3.92
CA ILE A 665 39.22 13.45 2.86
C ILE A 665 38.18 13.74 1.79
N LEU A 666 36.98 14.14 2.22
CA LEU A 666 35.96 14.74 1.36
C LEU A 666 35.93 16.25 1.55
N SER A 667 35.73 16.98 0.45
CA SER A 667 35.40 18.40 0.53
C SER A 667 34.03 18.57 1.20
N ARG A 668 33.79 19.71 1.87
CA ARG A 668 32.49 20.03 2.47
C ARG A 668 31.35 19.91 1.46
N HIS A 669 31.59 20.37 0.23
CA HIS A 669 30.63 20.31 -0.86
C HIS A 669 30.29 18.86 -1.26
N ASP A 670 31.31 18.03 -1.50
CA ASP A 670 31.12 16.63 -1.91
C ASP A 670 30.43 15.81 -0.80
N ALA A 671 30.79 16.04 0.47
CA ALA A 671 30.16 15.37 1.62
C ALA A 671 28.67 15.75 1.75
N THR A 672 28.33 17.04 1.62
CA THR A 672 26.94 17.50 1.66
C THR A 672 26.10 16.86 0.56
N ILE A 673 26.62 16.77 -0.67
CA ILE A 673 25.93 16.09 -1.79
C ILE A 673 25.61 14.64 -1.42
N LEU A 674 26.61 13.89 -0.95
CA LEU A 674 26.43 12.47 -0.60
C LEU A 674 25.43 12.27 0.55
N MET A 675 25.47 13.12 1.58
CA MET A 675 24.55 13.03 2.72
C MET A 675 23.10 13.33 2.30
N GLU A 676 22.88 14.41 1.54
CA GLU A 676 21.57 14.77 1.03
C GLU A 676 21.00 13.69 0.09
N ASP A 677 21.83 13.18 -0.83
CA ASP A 677 21.41 12.18 -1.80
C ASP A 677 21.18 10.81 -1.14
N TYR A 678 21.95 10.45 -0.11
CA TYR A 678 21.67 9.28 0.72
C TYR A 678 20.28 9.36 1.35
N LEU A 679 19.97 10.46 2.04
CA LEU A 679 18.67 10.66 2.68
C LEU A 679 17.52 10.66 1.67
N PHE A 680 17.72 11.32 0.52
CA PHE A 680 16.75 11.36 -0.56
C PHE A 680 16.48 9.98 -1.16
N LEU A 681 17.53 9.26 -1.57
CA LEU A 681 17.41 7.92 -2.17
C LEU A 681 16.80 6.92 -1.21
N ARG A 682 17.12 7.03 0.09
CA ARG A 682 16.46 6.24 1.14
C ARG A 682 14.97 6.55 1.25
N LYS A 683 14.56 7.82 1.21
CA LYS A 683 13.15 8.22 1.20
C LYS A 683 12.41 7.63 0.00
N VAL A 684 13.03 7.64 -1.19
CA VAL A 684 12.46 7.02 -2.40
C VAL A 684 12.31 5.51 -2.25
N ILE A 685 13.34 4.82 -1.76
CA ILE A 685 13.31 3.38 -1.52
C ILE A 685 12.23 3.01 -0.50
N ASP A 686 12.11 3.76 0.58
CA ASP A 686 11.08 3.56 1.59
C ASP A 686 9.68 3.78 0.99
N GLY A 687 9.50 4.82 0.16
CA GLY A 687 8.27 5.06 -0.60
C GLY A 687 7.87 3.89 -1.53
N LEU A 688 8.83 3.26 -2.21
CA LEU A 688 8.60 2.08 -3.05
C LEU A 688 8.25 0.84 -2.23
N ARG A 689 8.98 0.59 -1.14
CA ARG A 689 8.77 -0.57 -0.26
C ARG A 689 7.42 -0.52 0.42
N ILE A 690 6.98 0.67 0.84
CA ILE A 690 5.65 0.88 1.40
C ILE A 690 4.58 0.43 0.40
N VAL A 691 4.66 0.81 -0.88
CA VAL A 691 3.67 0.39 -1.91
C VAL A 691 3.66 -1.11 -2.12
N ARG A 692 4.86 -1.68 -2.30
CA ARG A 692 5.02 -3.05 -2.80
C ARG A 692 4.94 -4.11 -1.71
N GLY A 693 5.05 -3.70 -0.45
CA GLY A 693 5.03 -4.61 0.69
C GLY A 693 6.22 -5.55 0.79
N ASN A 694 7.29 -5.32 0.02
CA ASN A 694 8.47 -6.18 0.04
C ASN A 694 9.75 -5.41 -0.31
N ALA A 695 10.89 -6.06 -0.06
CA ALA A 695 12.22 -5.48 -0.20
C ALA A 695 12.82 -5.60 -1.62
N LYS A 696 12.21 -6.38 -2.52
CA LYS A 696 12.86 -6.91 -3.73
C LYS A 696 12.81 -5.96 -4.92
N ASP A 697 11.63 -5.43 -5.22
CA ASP A 697 11.48 -4.57 -6.38
C ASP A 697 11.69 -3.10 -5.98
N LEU A 698 12.81 -2.53 -6.41
CA LEU A 698 13.15 -1.11 -6.27
C LEU A 698 13.34 -0.44 -7.64
N VAL A 699 12.73 -1.02 -8.68
CA VAL A 699 12.62 -0.40 -10.00
C VAL A 699 11.61 0.73 -9.92
N LEU A 700 11.91 1.88 -10.51
CA LEU A 700 10.92 2.96 -10.61
C LEU A 700 9.76 2.57 -11.51
N PRO A 701 8.53 3.03 -11.21
CA PRO A 701 7.43 2.95 -12.16
C PRO A 701 7.77 3.62 -13.50
N GLU A 702 7.01 3.30 -14.55
CA GLU A 702 7.17 3.95 -15.84
C GLU A 702 6.88 5.46 -15.74
N SER A 703 7.64 6.26 -16.50
CA SER A 703 7.46 7.72 -16.52
C SER A 703 6.05 8.10 -16.98
N GLY A 704 5.43 9.06 -16.30
CA GLY A 704 4.06 9.48 -16.57
C GLY A 704 2.96 8.48 -16.19
N SER A 705 3.31 7.31 -15.67
CA SER A 705 2.33 6.35 -15.13
C SER A 705 1.72 6.86 -13.82
N ASP A 706 0.54 6.34 -13.47
CA ASP A 706 -0.11 6.73 -12.21
C ASP A 706 0.66 6.24 -10.98
N ASP A 707 1.32 5.09 -11.07
CA ASP A 707 2.19 4.60 -10.00
C ASP A 707 3.33 5.59 -9.73
N MET A 708 3.86 6.26 -10.76
CA MET A 708 4.83 7.34 -10.61
C MET A 708 4.20 8.57 -9.93
N ILE A 709 3.00 8.96 -10.34
CA ILE A 709 2.26 10.08 -9.75
C ILE A 709 2.02 9.84 -8.25
N TYR A 710 1.53 8.65 -7.88
CA TYR A 710 1.24 8.30 -6.49
C TYR A 710 2.53 8.18 -5.66
N LEU A 711 3.62 7.68 -6.24
CA LEU A 711 4.93 7.70 -5.60
C LEU A 711 5.39 9.13 -5.32
N ALA A 712 5.34 10.03 -6.30
CA ALA A 712 5.72 11.42 -6.14
C ALA A 712 4.88 12.14 -5.07
N ARG A 713 3.56 11.96 -5.09
CA ARG A 713 2.66 12.50 -4.05
C ARG A 713 3.01 12.00 -2.66
N ARG A 714 3.28 10.71 -2.50
CA ARG A 714 3.73 10.13 -1.21
C ARG A 714 5.05 10.72 -0.73
N LEU A 715 5.96 11.02 -1.65
CA LEU A 715 7.25 11.65 -1.35
C LEU A 715 7.14 13.15 -1.04
N GLY A 716 5.95 13.74 -1.15
CA GLY A 716 5.66 15.13 -0.81
C GLY A 716 5.63 16.09 -1.99
N TYR A 717 5.68 15.60 -3.24
CA TYR A 717 5.56 16.42 -4.45
C TYR A 717 4.09 16.73 -4.73
N LEU A 718 3.51 17.59 -3.88
CA LEU A 718 2.11 17.95 -3.88
C LEU A 718 1.88 19.24 -4.69
N THR A 719 1.60 19.07 -5.99
CA THR A 719 1.17 20.14 -6.89
C THR A 719 -0.33 20.03 -7.19
N ASP A 720 -0.95 21.11 -7.67
CA ASP A 720 -2.36 21.09 -8.08
C ASP A 720 -2.55 20.23 -9.36
N VAL A 721 -1.57 20.27 -10.28
CA VAL A 721 -1.47 19.36 -11.42
C VAL A 721 -0.53 18.20 -11.07
N TRP A 722 -1.08 17.04 -10.73
CA TRP A 722 -0.30 15.93 -10.18
C TRP A 722 0.80 15.39 -11.10
N LYS A 723 0.56 15.41 -12.42
CA LYS A 723 1.57 15.03 -13.43
C LYS A 723 2.80 15.92 -13.38
N GLU A 724 2.65 17.21 -13.08
CA GLU A 724 3.78 18.13 -12.92
C GLU A 724 4.59 17.81 -11.66
N GLY A 725 3.93 17.41 -10.57
CA GLY A 725 4.58 16.96 -9.35
C GLY A 725 5.40 15.69 -9.57
N ALA A 726 4.85 14.73 -10.33
CA ALA A 726 5.56 13.53 -10.77
C ALA A 726 6.79 13.87 -11.62
N GLN A 727 6.63 14.73 -12.63
CA GLN A 727 7.74 15.17 -13.47
C GLN A 727 8.83 15.89 -12.67
N THR A 728 8.44 16.72 -11.69
CA THR A 728 9.38 17.41 -10.79
C THR A 728 10.18 16.42 -9.97
N PHE A 729 9.52 15.40 -9.40
CA PHE A 729 10.19 14.31 -8.69
C PHE A 729 11.17 13.55 -9.58
N GLU A 730 10.74 13.15 -10.78
CA GLU A 730 11.58 12.42 -11.74
C GLU A 730 12.83 13.23 -12.12
N ASN A 731 12.67 14.53 -12.38
CA ASN A 731 13.76 15.43 -12.71
C ASN A 731 14.76 15.57 -11.55
N GLU A 732 14.26 15.76 -10.32
CA GLU A 732 15.11 15.86 -9.13
C GLU A 732 15.87 14.55 -8.87
N LEU A 733 15.19 13.40 -8.97
CA LEU A 733 15.81 12.09 -8.81
C LEU A 733 16.91 11.87 -9.85
N GLN A 734 16.65 12.16 -11.13
CA GLN A 734 17.63 12.02 -12.19
C GLN A 734 18.83 12.96 -11.98
N GLN A 735 18.60 14.21 -11.56
CA GLN A 735 19.66 15.16 -11.25
C GLN A 735 20.55 14.67 -10.10
N ARG A 736 19.94 14.18 -9.01
CA ARG A 736 20.63 13.65 -7.83
C ARG A 736 21.43 12.39 -8.15
N MET A 737 20.85 11.46 -8.91
CA MET A 737 21.58 10.27 -9.36
C MET A 737 22.76 10.65 -10.28
N ASN A 738 22.56 11.57 -11.23
CA ASN A 738 23.64 12.03 -12.11
C ASN A 738 24.79 12.68 -11.33
N ARG A 739 24.50 13.58 -10.38
CA ARG A 739 25.53 14.24 -9.58
C ARG A 739 26.26 13.27 -8.64
N THR A 740 25.52 12.35 -8.00
CA THR A 740 26.11 11.29 -7.16
C THR A 740 27.02 10.38 -7.98
N HIS A 741 26.59 9.96 -9.17
CA HIS A 741 27.40 9.10 -10.03
C HIS A 741 28.67 9.81 -10.52
N ALA A 742 28.55 11.08 -10.94
CA ALA A 742 29.69 11.88 -11.36
C ALA A 742 30.72 12.03 -10.23
N LEU A 743 30.25 12.22 -8.99
CA LEU A 743 31.10 12.28 -7.81
C LEU A 743 31.77 10.93 -7.50
N PHE A 744 31.02 9.82 -7.55
CA PHE A 744 31.58 8.48 -7.38
C PHE A 744 32.70 8.20 -8.38
N VAL A 745 32.48 8.54 -9.66
CA VAL A 745 33.50 8.40 -10.71
C VAL A 745 34.69 9.32 -10.45
N LYS A 746 34.47 10.58 -10.05
CA LYS A 746 35.55 11.53 -9.70
C LYS A 746 36.44 10.97 -8.58
N LEU A 747 35.86 10.38 -7.54
CA LEU A 747 36.57 9.85 -6.39
C LEU A 747 37.43 8.62 -6.73
N PHE A 748 36.96 7.77 -7.65
CA PHE A 748 37.60 6.47 -7.94
C PHE A 748 38.07 6.30 -9.39
N ARG A 749 38.28 7.41 -10.12
CA ARG A 749 38.89 7.40 -11.46
C ARG A 749 40.28 6.78 -11.37
N GLN A 750 40.49 5.69 -12.12
CA GLN A 750 41.82 5.14 -12.31
C GLN A 750 42.65 6.14 -13.13
N THR A 751 43.69 6.74 -12.54
CA THR A 751 44.74 7.37 -13.32
C THR A 751 45.42 6.26 -14.12
N PRO A 752 45.55 6.35 -15.46
CA PRO A 752 46.30 5.35 -16.20
C PRO A 752 47.71 5.29 -15.61
N SER A 753 48.10 4.10 -15.15
CA SER A 753 49.40 3.84 -14.53
C SER A 753 50.49 4.46 -15.39
N GLY A 754 51.18 5.47 -14.86
CA GLY A 754 52.29 6.10 -15.54
C GLY A 754 53.33 5.05 -15.90
N LYS A 755 53.49 4.79 -17.20
CA LYS A 755 54.74 4.29 -17.74
C LYS A 755 55.81 5.31 -17.34
N ARG A 756 56.50 5.08 -16.22
CA ARG A 756 57.81 5.68 -15.95
C ARG A 756 58.70 5.28 -17.14
N LYS A 757 58.82 6.14 -18.14
CA LYS A 757 59.90 6.07 -19.11
C LYS A 757 61.19 6.15 -18.29
N ARG A 758 61.87 5.02 -18.12
CA ARG A 758 63.30 5.00 -17.84
C ARG A 758 63.95 5.81 -18.97
N ARG A 759 64.37 7.04 -18.67
CA ARG A 759 65.44 7.66 -19.45
C ARG A 759 66.68 6.83 -19.15
N LEU A 760 67.05 5.98 -20.10
CA LEU A 760 68.44 5.59 -20.29
C LEU A 760 69.13 6.86 -20.79
N SER A 761 70.03 7.40 -19.97
CA SER A 761 71.05 8.34 -20.40
C SER A 761 72.33 7.54 -20.61
N ASP A 762 72.87 7.67 -21.81
CA ASP A 762 74.28 7.42 -22.14
C ASP A 762 75.22 8.24 -21.22
#